data_AF-A0A6I8W3D3-F1
#
_entry.id   AF-A0A6I8W3D3-F1
#
_cell.length_a   1.000
_cell.length_b   1.000
_cell.length_c   1.000
_cell.angle_alpha   90.00
_cell.angle_beta   90.00
_cell.angle_gamma   90.00
#
_symmetry.space_group_name_H-M   'P 1'
#
loop_
_entity.id
_entity.type
_entity.pdbx_description
1 polymer ?
#
loop_
_entity_poly.entity_id
_entity_poly.type
_entity_poly.pdbx_seq_one_letter_code
_entity_poly.pdbx_strand_id
1 'polypeptide(L)'
;MISKKDKKKINKPKETDIEEPLIFNEIMDEADVLELNLFTDINEAFFNEANRVVQVLMEAKRNFEASRIKRYTDIIFNLHRLYVDEVIDNDFLRPRIVSSENKLRLALELTLTSEEAVQKLKEALGDAWKESDSSALREQLVQEKLQEVLIKCDGLGDINSGLTDDAAEFGHLAKYKNIILRERDRLAGEVIDLEKRLATNRYYSENLEYIIRNNEDAMSKMASRAKFAEGERLNVESKLRALMKTMEEQKDAHGKTMLKLDITNRDLAETMRKLSKKISDYERQRVRLDKYRSEVNALNKTMHKYEEDIADLTKNQKNNEEMIKQLRLIEKEKSNTVTQLTSKLKKSIEDQNNATTRLYKLNRKVMMFNSEILRHKNNINSLEKDVLNANGRTDDIRRIKETLQRERDSLRSDIIKLSNTMADFKHDMMLKANMISSLNLDINKLNVKLDEAYILKSKAEKERDEMAQEMETLHERIENYQDQISLKTSQVNDLTEKLHEKQREVHNFKKQLESVHSEKMMLHRNLENTTQERDNFRILQAKSGHQIQQLTTEISANEVKINSLNLKIEHLNNHIKELQSELKNKENLVTGLRKDMREMKAKNEMLSKTISNDELKFMKMGHELEEMRKERNLVGLQMVRRNDEIVVIKEKLQIAQNALDNGTTQYNQRVEDIRLLKKEISNLHTESVCLKHAIKSTADMRKEIVRLQRSLNQERIRIRALTEDAKTPTGVHRWRILKGEDPKKFQLLEKLQVLQKRALKQSIENSNIKNKFAEAQKTNETLKRMLSHMPTVEIKHKLVVQQRINRQMTKKLKTLSAERSLDMIEWNSRQFNYAGKLNGMEKFPLIPKPETNIAQPSEFEGPQKYLDCALFSDADTNTSLICEK
;
A
#
# COMPACT_ATOMS: atom_id res chain seq x y z
N MET A 1 -77.52 40.46 47.02
CA MET A 1 -77.76 41.76 47.69
C MET A 1 -76.52 42.62 47.47
N ILE A 2 -76.63 43.87 46.98
CA ILE A 2 -76.71 45.13 47.76
C ILE A 2 -75.46 45.30 48.66
N SER A 3 -74.61 46.33 48.54
CA SER A 3 -74.59 47.49 47.62
C SER A 3 -73.17 48.08 47.43
N LYS A 4 -72.98 48.87 46.37
CA LYS A 4 -71.84 49.80 46.19
C LYS A 4 -71.86 50.93 47.25
N LYS A 5 -70.67 51.43 47.64
CA LYS A 5 -70.20 52.84 47.62
C LYS A 5 -69.00 53.05 48.59
N ASP A 6 -68.10 54.04 48.45
CA ASP A 6 -67.47 54.71 47.29
C ASP A 6 -66.44 55.76 47.78
N LYS A 7 -65.32 56.00 47.06
CA LYS A 7 -64.46 57.23 47.03
C LYS A 7 -63.85 57.77 48.35
N LYS A 8 -62.52 57.91 48.51
CA LYS A 8 -61.54 58.68 47.68
C LYS A 8 -60.12 58.12 47.92
N LYS A 9 -59.35 57.73 46.88
CA LYS A 9 -58.47 58.55 46.02
C LYS A 9 -57.30 59.25 46.73
N ILE A 10 -56.05 58.83 46.42
CA ILE A 10 -55.07 59.61 45.62
C ILE A 10 -53.93 58.69 45.11
N ASN A 11 -53.47 58.97 43.88
CA ASN A 11 -52.26 58.55 43.14
C ASN A 11 -51.59 57.16 43.33
N LYS A 12 -51.68 56.36 42.25
CA LYS A 12 -50.65 55.40 41.77
C LYS A 12 -49.41 56.18 41.25
N PRO A 13 -48.18 55.60 41.10
CA PRO A 13 -47.96 54.61 40.03
C PRO A 13 -46.84 53.53 40.21
N LYS A 14 -46.83 52.61 39.23
CA LYS A 14 -45.83 51.57 38.87
C LYS A 14 -45.75 50.30 39.70
N GLU A 15 -45.49 49.20 38.99
CA GLU A 15 -45.26 47.85 39.50
C GLU A 15 -43.81 47.62 39.92
N THR A 16 -43.63 46.81 40.96
CA THR A 16 -42.51 45.87 41.15
C THR A 16 -43.07 44.65 41.87
N ASP A 17 -42.63 43.44 41.50
CA ASP A 17 -43.15 42.18 42.03
C ASP A 17 -42.86 41.98 43.53
N ILE A 18 -43.72 41.20 44.18
CA ILE A 18 -43.54 40.76 45.57
C ILE A 18 -43.11 39.28 45.52
N GLU A 19 -41.82 39.02 45.70
CA GLU A 19 -41.33 37.68 46.07
C GLU A 19 -41.61 37.46 47.57
N GLU A 20 -42.10 36.26 47.94
CA GLU A 20 -42.19 35.87 49.34
C GLU A 20 -40.79 35.49 49.87
N PRO A 21 -40.38 35.95 51.07
CA PRO A 21 -39.05 35.68 51.58
C PRO A 21 -38.91 34.23 52.05
N LEU A 22 -38.08 33.45 51.36
CA LEU A 22 -37.60 32.16 51.82
C LEU A 22 -36.72 32.35 53.07
N ILE A 23 -37.24 31.98 54.24
CA ILE A 23 -36.50 31.98 55.50
C ILE A 23 -35.55 30.78 55.50
N PHE A 24 -34.30 31.01 55.08
CA PHE A 24 -33.19 30.18 55.52
C PHE A 24 -32.84 30.55 56.96
N ASN A 25 -32.92 29.58 57.88
CA ASN A 25 -32.31 29.73 59.19
C ASN A 25 -30.79 29.63 59.02
N GLU A 26 -30.06 30.71 59.31
CA GLU A 26 -28.60 30.70 59.38
C GLU A 26 -28.14 29.90 60.62
N ILE A 27 -28.04 28.58 60.46
CA ILE A 27 -27.20 27.75 61.32
C ILE A 27 -25.76 27.97 60.84
N MET A 28 -25.10 28.99 61.40
CA MET A 28 -23.66 29.16 61.26
C MET A 28 -22.94 28.10 62.12
N ASP A 29 -22.70 26.93 61.54
CA ASP A 29 -21.56 26.12 61.97
C ASP A 29 -20.29 26.83 61.47
N GLU A 30 -19.52 27.42 62.39
CA GLU A 30 -18.26 28.13 62.11
C GLU A 30 -17.10 27.15 61.82
N ALA A 31 -17.28 26.29 60.81
CA ALA A 31 -16.21 25.48 60.26
C ALA A 31 -15.31 26.35 59.36
N ASP A 32 -14.05 26.57 59.75
CA ASP A 32 -13.09 27.29 58.92
C ASP A 32 -12.84 26.49 57.62
N VAL A 33 -12.78 27.19 56.49
CA VAL A 33 -12.64 26.61 55.15
C VAL A 33 -11.29 25.89 54.99
N LEU A 34 -10.31 26.18 55.86
CA LEU A 34 -9.04 25.46 55.94
C LEU A 34 -9.11 24.11 56.70
N GLU A 35 -10.12 23.89 57.54
CA GLU A 35 -10.29 22.64 58.30
C GLU A 35 -11.19 21.61 57.59
N LEU A 36 -11.87 22.01 56.51
CA LEU A 36 -12.81 21.17 55.76
C LEU A 36 -12.10 19.98 55.10
N ASN A 37 -12.40 18.76 55.55
CA ASN A 37 -11.83 17.55 54.98
C ASN A 37 -12.56 17.19 53.68
N LEU A 38 -11.89 17.48 52.56
CA LEU A 38 -12.36 17.27 51.19
C LEU A 38 -12.65 15.80 50.81
N PHE A 39 -12.48 14.82 51.73
CA PHE A 39 -12.85 13.42 51.52
C PHE A 39 -14.03 12.96 52.39
N THR A 40 -14.22 13.53 53.59
CA THR A 40 -15.30 13.13 54.51
C THR A 40 -16.48 14.09 54.55
N ASP A 41 -16.25 15.37 54.28
CA ASP A 41 -17.20 16.43 54.63
C ASP A 41 -18.05 16.84 53.42
N ILE A 42 -17.45 16.80 52.22
CA ILE A 42 -18.15 16.98 50.93
C ILE A 42 -18.82 15.65 50.50
N ASN A 43 -19.52 15.01 51.43
CA ASN A 43 -20.15 13.71 51.23
C ASN A 43 -21.50 13.80 50.50
N GLU A 44 -22.16 12.65 50.32
CA GLU A 44 -23.42 12.55 49.58
C GLU A 44 -24.56 13.38 50.22
N ALA A 45 -24.54 13.63 51.53
CA ALA A 45 -25.51 14.51 52.19
C ALA A 45 -25.31 15.99 51.81
N PHE A 46 -24.06 16.46 51.70
CA PHE A 46 -23.76 17.81 51.21
C PHE A 46 -24.31 18.04 49.80
N PHE A 47 -24.10 17.07 48.89
CA PHE A 47 -24.63 17.16 47.53
C PHE A 47 -26.16 17.06 47.47
N ASN A 48 -26.79 16.27 48.35
CA ASN A 48 -28.25 16.19 48.44
C ASN A 48 -28.85 17.52 48.93
N GLU A 49 -28.29 18.15 49.97
CA GLU A 49 -28.77 19.45 50.44
C GLU A 49 -28.51 20.56 49.42
N ALA A 50 -27.35 20.57 48.76
CA ALA A 50 -27.08 21.52 47.67
C ALA A 50 -28.08 21.39 46.50
N ASN A 51 -28.48 20.17 46.13
CA ASN A 51 -29.53 19.94 45.13
C ASN A 51 -30.93 20.37 45.65
N ARG A 52 -31.20 20.21 46.96
CA ARG A 52 -32.44 20.71 47.60
C ARG A 52 -32.50 22.24 47.55
N VAL A 53 -31.40 22.96 47.82
CA VAL A 53 -31.32 24.44 47.66
C VAL A 53 -31.63 24.84 46.21
N VAL A 54 -31.06 24.13 45.22
CA VAL A 54 -31.34 24.34 43.80
C VAL A 54 -32.83 24.13 43.46
N GLN A 55 -33.46 23.09 44.02
CA GLN A 55 -34.89 22.84 43.81
C GLN A 55 -35.76 23.97 44.41
N VAL A 56 -35.51 24.34 45.66
CA VAL A 56 -36.22 25.44 46.36
C VAL A 56 -36.13 26.76 45.58
N LEU A 57 -34.96 27.07 44.99
CA LEU A 57 -34.78 28.26 44.16
C LEU A 57 -35.50 28.20 42.80
N MET A 58 -35.71 27.00 42.22
CA MET A 58 -36.56 26.84 41.03
C MET A 58 -38.05 26.98 41.38
N GLU A 59 -38.48 26.45 42.52
CA GLU A 59 -39.86 26.59 43.02
C GLU A 59 -40.20 28.07 43.31
N ALA A 60 -39.23 28.83 43.86
CA ALA A 60 -39.29 30.29 43.99
C ALA A 60 -39.14 31.07 42.66
N LYS A 61 -39.11 30.39 41.50
CA LYS A 61 -38.91 30.97 40.14
C LYS A 61 -37.57 31.69 39.90
N ARG A 62 -36.63 31.65 40.83
CA ARG A 62 -35.30 32.27 40.77
C ARG A 62 -34.31 31.44 39.94
N ASN A 63 -34.74 31.16 38.71
CA ASN A 63 -34.15 30.22 37.77
C ASN A 63 -32.68 30.51 37.43
N PHE A 64 -32.26 31.78 37.45
CA PHE A 64 -30.87 32.17 37.17
C PHE A 64 -29.91 31.72 38.28
N GLU A 65 -30.29 31.93 39.54
CA GLU A 65 -29.48 31.57 40.70
C GLU A 65 -29.49 30.05 40.92
N ALA A 66 -30.66 29.41 40.78
CA ALA A 66 -30.75 27.94 40.76
C ALA A 66 -29.84 27.31 39.70
N SER A 67 -29.86 27.84 38.46
CA SER A 67 -29.00 27.37 37.36
C SER A 67 -27.51 27.61 37.63
N ARG A 68 -27.16 28.68 38.36
CA ARG A 68 -25.77 29.01 38.69
C ARG A 68 -25.24 28.14 39.83
N ILE A 69 -26.01 27.98 40.91
CA ILE A 69 -25.66 27.11 42.03
C ILE A 69 -25.54 25.67 41.54
N LYS A 70 -26.51 25.18 40.75
CA LYS A 70 -26.44 23.83 40.17
C LYS A 70 -25.13 23.58 39.40
N ARG A 71 -24.69 24.53 38.56
CA ARG A 71 -23.40 24.40 37.86
C ARG A 71 -22.21 24.31 38.81
N TYR A 72 -22.22 25.04 39.93
CA TYR A 72 -21.18 24.91 40.94
C TYR A 72 -21.27 23.55 41.66
N THR A 73 -22.46 23.08 42.03
CA THR A 73 -22.67 21.74 42.61
C THR A 73 -22.19 20.63 41.66
N ASP A 74 -22.55 20.69 40.37
CA ASP A 74 -22.12 19.74 39.34
C ASP A 74 -20.59 19.76 39.15
N ILE A 75 -19.95 20.94 39.19
CA ILE A 75 -18.48 21.07 39.09
C ILE A 75 -17.80 20.49 40.34
N ILE A 76 -18.27 20.84 41.55
CA ILE A 76 -17.71 20.36 42.81
C ILE A 76 -17.89 18.85 42.93
N PHE A 77 -19.02 18.28 42.48
CA PHE A 77 -19.25 16.84 42.47
C PHE A 77 -18.23 16.08 41.61
N ASN A 78 -17.97 16.56 40.39
CA ASN A 78 -16.99 15.95 39.50
C ASN A 78 -15.55 16.09 40.03
N LEU A 79 -15.20 17.24 40.61
CA LEU A 79 -13.88 17.46 41.24
C LEU A 79 -13.69 16.61 42.49
N HIS A 80 -14.70 16.55 43.37
CA HIS A 80 -14.70 15.72 44.57
C HIS A 80 -14.52 14.24 44.23
N ARG A 81 -15.28 13.74 43.24
CA ARG A 81 -15.14 12.36 42.78
C ARG A 81 -13.72 12.05 42.28
N LEU A 82 -13.15 12.91 41.43
CA LEU A 82 -11.78 12.72 40.92
C LEU A 82 -10.74 12.76 42.06
N TYR A 83 -10.96 13.61 43.07
CA TYR A 83 -10.12 13.66 44.27
C TYR A 83 -10.23 12.39 45.12
N VAL A 84 -11.45 11.87 45.34
CA VAL A 84 -11.68 10.59 46.04
C VAL A 84 -11.03 9.43 45.30
N ASP A 85 -11.20 9.33 43.98
CA ASP A 85 -10.60 8.30 43.14
C ASP A 85 -9.05 8.36 43.23
N GLU A 86 -8.43 9.54 43.12
CA GLU A 86 -6.97 9.74 43.27
C GLU A 86 -6.44 9.48 44.70
N VAL A 87 -7.19 9.80 45.76
CA VAL A 87 -6.81 9.51 47.15
C VAL A 87 -6.77 8.00 47.39
N ILE A 88 -7.77 7.26 46.90
CA ILE A 88 -7.84 5.80 47.02
C ILE A 88 -6.66 5.13 46.26
N ASP A 89 -6.34 5.61 45.06
CA ASP A 89 -5.16 5.14 44.31
C ASP A 89 -3.85 5.52 45.01
N ASN A 90 -3.76 6.68 45.69
CA ASN A 90 -2.59 7.06 46.48
C ASN A 90 -2.34 6.09 47.64
N ASP A 91 -3.39 5.74 48.38
CA ASP A 91 -3.32 4.79 49.50
C ASP A 91 -3.00 3.36 49.03
N PHE A 92 -3.43 2.95 47.85
CA PHE A 92 -3.00 1.68 47.25
C PHE A 92 -1.53 1.70 46.78
N LEU A 93 -1.05 2.84 46.28
CA LEU A 93 0.33 3.00 45.81
C LEU A 93 1.36 3.17 46.93
N ARG A 94 1.00 3.81 48.06
CA ARG A 94 1.90 4.06 49.21
C ARG A 94 2.61 2.80 49.74
N PRO A 95 1.93 1.68 50.07
CA PRO A 95 2.60 0.43 50.49
C PRO A 95 3.55 -0.14 49.43
N ARG A 96 3.23 0.07 48.14
CA ARG A 96 4.04 -0.41 47.02
C ARG A 96 5.31 0.42 46.83
N ILE A 97 5.23 1.74 47.03
CA ILE A 97 6.38 2.65 47.07
C ILE A 97 7.30 2.25 48.21
N VAL A 98 6.79 2.14 49.45
CA VAL A 98 7.58 1.71 50.63
C VAL A 98 8.21 0.32 50.42
N SER A 99 7.52 -0.63 49.76
CA SER A 99 8.09 -1.92 49.39
C SER A 99 9.25 -1.80 48.39
N SER A 100 9.21 -0.81 47.49
CA SER A 100 10.28 -0.56 46.51
C SER A 100 11.47 0.20 47.11
N GLU A 101 11.23 1.15 48.00
CA GLU A 101 12.27 1.89 48.74
C GLU A 101 13.09 0.94 49.63
N ASN A 102 12.44 0.03 50.35
CA ASN A 102 13.13 -0.99 51.16
C ASN A 102 14.00 -1.93 50.30
N LYS A 103 13.57 -2.26 49.07
CA LYS A 103 14.38 -3.05 48.12
C LYS A 103 15.55 -2.27 47.56
N LEU A 104 15.34 -0.98 47.24
CA LEU A 104 16.39 -0.07 46.78
C LEU A 104 17.46 0.13 47.87
N ARG A 105 17.02 0.36 49.11
CA ARG A 105 17.90 0.46 50.29
C ARG A 105 18.74 -0.81 50.48
N LEU A 106 18.11 -1.99 50.44
CA LEU A 106 18.84 -3.26 50.56
C LEU A 106 19.87 -3.44 49.43
N ALA A 107 19.53 -3.04 48.20
CA ALA A 107 20.47 -3.06 47.07
C ALA A 107 21.63 -2.07 47.24
N LEU A 108 21.39 -0.90 47.84
CA LEU A 108 22.44 0.08 48.17
C LEU A 108 23.36 -0.40 49.29
N GLU A 109 22.83 -1.01 50.36
CA GLU A 109 23.61 -1.61 51.45
C GLU A 109 24.47 -2.80 50.94
N LEU A 110 23.94 -3.61 50.02
CA LEU A 110 24.69 -4.66 49.31
C LEU A 110 25.76 -4.08 48.36
N THR A 111 25.49 -2.94 47.73
CA THR A 111 26.46 -2.27 46.84
C THR A 111 27.62 -1.70 47.65
N LEU A 112 27.34 -0.98 48.74
CA LEU A 112 28.36 -0.40 49.64
C LEU A 112 29.27 -1.48 50.24
N THR A 113 28.70 -2.58 50.73
CA THR A 113 29.48 -3.70 51.25
C THR A 113 30.33 -4.38 50.17
N SER A 114 29.87 -4.40 48.91
CA SER A 114 30.69 -4.86 47.77
C SER A 114 31.83 -3.89 47.41
N GLU A 115 31.61 -2.57 47.50
CA GLU A 115 32.66 -1.56 47.27
C GLU A 115 33.71 -1.60 48.37
N GLU A 116 33.32 -1.76 49.64
CA GLU A 116 34.25 -2.00 50.75
C GLU A 116 35.08 -3.27 50.55
N ALA A 117 34.46 -4.38 50.12
CA ALA A 117 35.17 -5.63 49.85
C ALA A 117 36.17 -5.46 48.69
N VAL A 118 35.76 -4.78 47.61
CA VAL A 118 36.63 -4.46 46.47
C VAL A 118 37.76 -3.51 46.87
N GLN A 119 37.53 -2.58 47.81
CA GLN A 119 38.58 -1.68 48.31
C GLN A 119 39.60 -2.43 49.18
N LYS A 120 39.14 -3.28 50.11
CA LYS A 120 40.01 -4.16 50.92
C LYS A 120 40.83 -5.12 50.03
N LEU A 121 40.25 -5.63 48.94
CA LEU A 121 40.96 -6.44 47.95
C LEU A 121 42.01 -5.64 47.14
N LYS A 122 41.76 -4.37 46.81
CA LYS A 122 42.76 -3.49 46.17
C LYS A 122 43.92 -3.16 47.09
N GLU A 123 43.64 -2.95 48.38
CA GLU A 123 44.65 -2.69 49.40
C GLU A 123 45.53 -3.94 49.61
N ALA A 124 44.92 -5.12 49.81
CA ALA A 124 45.65 -6.38 49.89
C ALA A 124 46.47 -6.70 48.63
N LEU A 125 45.95 -6.40 47.43
CA LEU A 125 46.71 -6.55 46.18
C LEU A 125 47.89 -5.55 46.12
N GLY A 126 47.68 -4.32 46.56
CA GLY A 126 48.72 -3.30 46.61
C GLY A 126 49.84 -3.61 47.61
N ASP A 127 49.52 -4.29 48.72
CA ASP A 127 50.52 -4.78 49.67
C ASP A 127 51.22 -6.05 49.18
N ALA A 128 50.51 -6.98 48.53
CA ALA A 128 51.12 -8.13 47.86
C ALA A 128 52.13 -7.73 46.76
N TRP A 129 51.85 -6.64 46.01
CA TRP A 129 52.80 -6.09 45.04
C TRP A 129 54.05 -5.52 45.72
N LYS A 130 53.92 -4.80 46.84
CA LYS A 130 55.09 -4.31 47.62
C LYS A 130 55.92 -5.47 48.19
N GLU A 131 55.27 -6.51 48.69
CA GLU A 131 55.97 -7.70 49.20
C GLU A 131 56.71 -8.42 48.05
N SER A 132 56.10 -8.52 46.86
CA SER A 132 56.73 -9.03 45.65
C SER A 132 57.95 -8.20 45.21
N ASP A 133 57.81 -6.87 45.10
CA ASP A 133 58.92 -5.97 44.75
C ASP A 133 60.07 -6.06 45.77
N SER A 134 59.74 -6.13 47.07
CA SER A 134 60.74 -6.30 48.13
C SER A 134 61.36 -7.71 48.18
N SER A 135 60.70 -8.71 47.58
CA SER A 135 61.22 -10.07 47.43
C SER A 135 62.16 -10.16 46.23
N ALA A 136 61.80 -9.54 45.10
CA ALA A 136 62.70 -9.37 43.95
C ALA A 136 63.97 -8.58 44.32
N LEU A 137 63.85 -7.52 45.14
CA LEU A 137 65.01 -6.79 45.66
C LEU A 137 65.87 -7.66 46.60
N ARG A 138 65.24 -8.50 47.44
CA ARG A 138 65.95 -9.48 48.28
C ARG A 138 66.67 -10.53 47.43
N GLU A 139 66.06 -10.99 46.35
CA GLU A 139 66.67 -11.95 45.42
C GLU A 139 67.85 -11.32 44.66
N GLN A 140 67.70 -10.12 44.12
CA GLN A 140 68.80 -9.39 43.46
C GLN A 140 70.00 -9.21 44.41
N LEU A 141 69.77 -8.80 45.66
CA LEU A 141 70.83 -8.66 46.68
C LEU A 141 71.48 -10.01 47.08
N VAL A 142 70.80 -11.14 46.85
CA VAL A 142 71.39 -12.49 47.02
C VAL A 142 72.18 -12.89 45.78
N GLN A 143 71.70 -12.60 44.58
CA GLN A 143 72.42 -12.85 43.32
C GLN A 143 73.71 -12.02 43.23
N GLU A 144 73.65 -10.72 43.57
CA GLU A 144 74.82 -9.83 43.65
C GLU A 144 75.86 -10.36 44.66
N LYS A 145 75.44 -10.83 45.84
CA LYS A 145 76.34 -11.45 46.82
C LYS A 145 76.90 -12.80 46.37
N LEU A 146 76.13 -13.60 45.65
CA LEU A 146 76.61 -14.87 45.07
C LEU A 146 77.70 -14.59 44.03
N GLN A 147 77.51 -13.56 43.21
CA GLN A 147 78.48 -13.07 42.23
C GLN A 147 79.74 -12.49 42.92
N GLU A 148 79.57 -11.75 44.03
CA GLU A 148 80.67 -11.25 44.86
C GLU A 148 81.48 -12.39 45.52
N VAL A 149 80.84 -13.51 45.86
CA VAL A 149 81.51 -14.73 46.36
C VAL A 149 82.24 -15.47 45.25
N LEU A 150 81.64 -15.64 44.07
CA LEU A 150 82.28 -16.23 42.88
C LEU A 150 83.59 -15.49 42.51
N ILE A 151 83.55 -14.16 42.45
CA ILE A 151 84.73 -13.32 42.17
C ILE A 151 85.82 -13.50 43.25
N LYS A 152 85.45 -13.78 44.50
CA LYS A 152 86.42 -14.06 45.59
C LYS A 152 86.95 -15.50 45.58
N CYS A 153 86.24 -16.44 44.96
CA CYS A 153 86.72 -17.81 44.78
C CYS A 153 87.75 -17.93 43.65
N ASP A 154 87.56 -17.23 42.53
CA ASP A 154 88.52 -17.22 41.41
C ASP A 154 89.87 -16.58 41.79
N GLY A 155 89.91 -15.75 42.85
CA GLY A 155 91.12 -15.05 43.32
C GLY A 155 92.00 -15.82 44.31
N LEU A 156 91.66 -17.07 44.68
CA LEU A 156 92.36 -17.84 45.72
C LEU A 156 92.92 -19.19 45.21
N GLY A 157 93.31 -19.22 43.93
CA GLY A 157 93.95 -20.36 43.27
C GLY A 157 95.47 -20.44 43.41
N ASP A 158 96.09 -19.84 44.45
CA ASP A 158 97.54 -19.87 44.64
C ASP A 158 97.99 -19.72 46.12
N ILE A 159 99.27 -19.96 46.38
CA ILE A 159 99.96 -19.98 47.70
C ILE A 159 99.69 -21.23 48.57
N ASN A 160 100.58 -22.21 48.39
CA ASN A 160 100.87 -23.28 49.36
C ASN A 160 101.59 -22.76 50.63
N SER A 161 101.58 -23.63 51.65
CA SER A 161 102.72 -23.99 52.54
C SER A 161 102.66 -23.58 54.02
N GLY A 162 103.41 -24.32 54.85
CA GLY A 162 104.07 -23.74 56.03
C GLY A 162 103.61 -24.21 57.41
N LEU A 163 104.19 -25.33 57.86
CA LEU A 163 104.37 -25.70 59.27
C LEU A 163 104.86 -24.52 60.15
N THR A 164 104.52 -24.48 61.45
CA THR A 164 105.50 -24.70 62.54
C THR A 164 104.94 -24.69 63.97
N ASP A 165 105.51 -25.60 64.76
CA ASP A 165 105.80 -25.62 66.21
C ASP A 165 104.77 -25.37 67.33
N ASP A 166 105.09 -26.07 68.43
CA ASP A 166 104.35 -26.26 69.67
C ASP A 166 104.98 -25.46 70.85
N ALA A 167 104.41 -25.67 72.05
CA ALA A 167 105.15 -25.65 73.32
C ALA A 167 105.55 -24.31 73.98
N ALA A 168 104.63 -23.31 74.03
CA ALA A 168 104.60 -22.36 75.15
C ALA A 168 103.20 -21.76 75.41
N GLU A 169 102.35 -22.38 76.26
CA GLU A 169 101.30 -21.72 77.09
C GLU A 169 100.39 -22.69 77.89
N PHE A 170 100.95 -23.66 78.63
CA PHE A 170 100.13 -24.65 79.38
C PHE A 170 99.20 -24.02 80.45
N GLY A 171 99.48 -22.78 80.89
CA GLY A 171 98.60 -22.00 81.76
C GLY A 171 97.34 -21.42 81.09
N HIS A 172 97.28 -21.37 79.76
CA HIS A 172 96.12 -20.83 79.03
C HIS A 172 95.09 -21.89 78.64
N LEU A 173 95.45 -23.18 78.54
CA LEU A 173 94.51 -24.27 78.26
C LEU A 173 93.30 -24.29 79.20
N ALA A 174 93.48 -23.97 80.48
CA ALA A 174 92.36 -23.92 81.45
C ALA A 174 91.39 -22.75 81.18
N LYS A 175 91.88 -21.62 80.63
CA LYS A 175 91.03 -20.50 80.19
C LYS A 175 90.34 -20.86 78.88
N TYR A 176 91.10 -21.34 77.88
CA TYR A 176 90.54 -21.76 76.59
C TYR A 176 89.49 -22.86 76.75
N LYS A 177 89.69 -23.87 77.60
CA LYS A 177 88.67 -24.90 77.89
C LYS A 177 87.37 -24.31 78.44
N ASN A 178 87.44 -23.30 79.31
CA ASN A 178 86.25 -22.63 79.84
C ASN A 178 85.59 -21.68 78.82
N ILE A 179 86.37 -21.09 77.92
CA ILE A 179 85.85 -20.29 76.79
C ILE A 179 85.14 -21.23 75.80
N ILE A 180 85.81 -22.29 75.34
CA ILE A 180 85.27 -23.31 74.42
C ILE A 180 84.02 -23.99 74.98
N LEU A 181 83.93 -24.27 76.29
CA LEU A 181 82.70 -24.81 76.88
C LEU A 181 81.56 -23.79 76.89
N ARG A 182 81.83 -22.50 77.18
CA ARG A 182 80.82 -21.44 77.07
C ARG A 182 80.40 -21.16 75.63
N GLU A 183 81.33 -21.26 74.68
CA GLU A 183 81.05 -21.13 73.26
C GLU A 183 80.27 -22.35 72.73
N ARG A 184 80.59 -23.57 73.16
CA ARG A 184 79.76 -24.76 72.90
C ARG A 184 78.34 -24.56 73.43
N ASP A 185 78.18 -24.12 74.66
CA ASP A 185 76.85 -23.99 75.29
C ASP A 185 76.06 -22.80 74.70
N ARG A 186 76.75 -21.74 74.30
CA ARG A 186 76.19 -20.63 73.52
C ARG A 186 75.77 -21.10 72.13
N LEU A 187 76.63 -21.80 71.40
CA LEU A 187 76.35 -22.33 70.05
C LEU A 187 75.25 -23.38 70.09
N ALA A 188 75.16 -24.20 71.14
CA ALA A 188 74.02 -25.10 71.35
C ALA A 188 72.71 -24.33 71.57
N GLY A 189 72.75 -23.22 72.33
CA GLY A 189 71.61 -22.30 72.45
C GLY A 189 71.23 -21.63 71.13
N GLU A 190 72.21 -21.15 70.36
CA GLU A 190 72.00 -20.55 69.03
C GLU A 190 71.47 -21.58 68.02
N VAL A 191 71.93 -22.83 68.05
CA VAL A 191 71.38 -23.95 67.25
C VAL A 191 69.95 -24.25 67.65
N ILE A 192 69.64 -24.38 68.95
CA ILE A 192 68.27 -24.64 69.42
C ILE A 192 67.31 -23.50 69.04
N ASP A 193 67.75 -22.25 69.07
CA ASP A 193 66.94 -21.11 68.63
C ASP A 193 66.85 -21.00 67.10
N LEU A 194 67.86 -21.44 66.34
CA LEU A 194 67.77 -21.61 64.89
C LEU A 194 66.81 -22.76 64.50
N GLU A 195 66.82 -23.88 65.22
CA GLU A 195 65.88 -24.99 65.03
C GLU A 195 64.43 -24.55 65.32
N LYS A 196 64.18 -23.82 66.41
CA LYS A 196 62.86 -23.20 66.68
C LYS A 196 62.44 -22.27 65.56
N ARG A 197 63.33 -21.36 65.12
CA ARG A 197 63.05 -20.43 64.01
C ARG A 197 62.72 -21.20 62.72
N LEU A 198 63.49 -22.23 62.40
CA LEU A 198 63.30 -23.07 61.22
C LEU A 198 61.99 -23.87 61.30
N ALA A 199 61.59 -24.36 62.47
CA ALA A 199 60.29 -24.97 62.70
C ALA A 199 59.13 -23.97 62.53
N THR A 200 59.23 -22.76 63.09
CA THR A 200 58.21 -21.70 62.87
C THR A 200 58.14 -21.25 61.42
N ASN A 201 59.26 -21.24 60.69
CA ASN A 201 59.31 -20.86 59.28
C ASN A 201 58.72 -21.97 58.39
N ARG A 202 58.98 -23.25 58.69
CA ARG A 202 58.29 -24.39 58.04
C ARG A 202 56.77 -24.31 58.21
N TYR A 203 56.29 -24.11 59.44
CA TYR A 203 54.86 -23.96 59.70
C TYR A 203 54.24 -22.74 58.99
N TYR A 204 54.98 -21.64 58.88
CA TYR A 204 54.56 -20.47 58.08
C TYR A 204 54.48 -20.80 56.58
N SER A 205 55.48 -21.47 56.01
CA SER A 205 55.47 -21.93 54.62
C SER A 205 54.34 -22.93 54.31
N GLU A 206 54.09 -23.90 55.18
CA GLU A 206 52.98 -24.87 55.03
C GLU A 206 51.61 -24.17 55.01
N ASN A 207 51.41 -23.17 55.89
CA ASN A 207 50.20 -22.34 55.87
C ASN A 207 50.10 -21.47 54.60
N LEU A 208 51.22 -20.91 54.11
CA LEU A 208 51.24 -20.19 52.84
C LEU A 208 50.93 -21.11 51.65
N GLU A 209 51.50 -22.31 51.56
CA GLU A 209 51.18 -23.29 50.53
C GLU A 209 49.70 -23.68 50.55
N TYR A 210 49.11 -23.85 51.75
CA TYR A 210 47.68 -24.13 51.89
C TYR A 210 46.81 -22.97 51.37
N ILE A 211 47.15 -21.72 51.72
CA ILE A 211 46.47 -20.51 51.24
C ILE A 211 46.63 -20.36 49.72
N ILE A 212 47.83 -20.61 49.18
CA ILE A 212 48.12 -20.58 47.73
C ILE A 212 47.26 -21.60 47.01
N ARG A 213 47.25 -22.88 47.42
CA ARG A 213 46.42 -23.92 46.79
C ARG A 213 44.93 -23.57 46.83
N ASN A 214 44.42 -23.05 47.95
CA ASN A 214 43.02 -22.62 48.04
C ASN A 214 42.71 -21.43 47.10
N ASN A 215 43.64 -20.51 46.93
CA ASN A 215 43.52 -19.40 45.98
C ASN A 215 43.62 -19.86 44.51
N GLU A 216 44.51 -20.81 44.19
CA GLU A 216 44.58 -21.44 42.87
C GLU A 216 43.27 -22.15 42.52
N ASP A 217 42.71 -22.89 43.48
CA ASP A 217 41.45 -23.61 43.32
C ASP A 217 40.26 -22.65 43.18
N ALA A 218 40.27 -21.51 43.89
CA ALA A 218 39.33 -20.41 43.69
C ALA A 218 39.49 -19.73 42.32
N MET A 219 40.72 -19.48 41.87
CA MET A 219 41.02 -18.91 40.55
C MET A 219 40.61 -19.84 39.41
N SER A 220 40.78 -21.16 39.56
CA SER A 220 40.29 -22.17 38.62
C SER A 220 38.75 -22.15 38.51
N LYS A 221 38.06 -22.00 39.65
CA LYS A 221 36.59 -21.85 39.71
C LYS A 221 36.11 -20.50 39.13
N MET A 222 36.90 -19.43 39.27
CA MET A 222 36.65 -18.14 38.60
C MET A 222 36.85 -18.25 37.08
N ALA A 223 37.95 -18.84 36.63
CA ALA A 223 38.30 -18.96 35.21
C ALA A 223 37.33 -19.85 34.42
N SER A 224 36.85 -20.93 35.03
CA SER A 224 35.80 -21.78 34.44
C SER A 224 34.45 -21.06 34.33
N ARG A 225 34.04 -20.29 35.35
CA ARG A 225 32.86 -19.40 35.27
C ARG A 225 33.01 -18.32 34.21
N ALA A 226 34.18 -17.71 34.09
CA ALA A 226 34.46 -16.70 33.06
C ALA A 226 34.34 -17.28 31.64
N LYS A 227 34.92 -18.47 31.39
CA LYS A 227 34.77 -19.18 30.11
C LYS A 227 33.32 -19.55 29.79
N PHE A 228 32.53 -19.94 30.79
CA PHE A 228 31.10 -20.21 30.59
C PHE A 228 30.33 -18.95 30.19
N ALA A 229 30.52 -17.85 30.94
CA ALA A 229 29.88 -16.56 30.63
C ALA A 229 30.32 -15.99 29.27
N GLU A 230 31.58 -16.20 28.87
CA GLU A 230 32.05 -15.85 27.53
C GLU A 230 31.38 -16.70 26.43
N GLY A 231 31.19 -17.99 26.66
CA GLY A 231 30.42 -18.88 25.78
C GLY A 231 28.96 -18.46 25.61
N GLU A 232 28.29 -18.07 26.71
CA GLU A 232 26.94 -17.50 26.65
C GLU A 232 26.91 -16.16 25.90
N ARG A 233 27.87 -15.27 26.16
CA ARG A 233 28.04 -14.00 25.42
C ARG A 233 28.15 -14.26 23.91
N LEU A 234 28.99 -15.22 23.50
CA LEU A 234 29.17 -15.61 22.09
C LEU A 234 27.90 -16.20 21.47
N ASN A 235 27.12 -16.98 22.22
CA ASN A 235 25.85 -17.54 21.79
C ASN A 235 24.79 -16.44 21.60
N VAL A 236 24.68 -15.48 22.53
CA VAL A 236 23.82 -14.30 22.39
C VAL A 236 24.26 -13.43 21.21
N GLU A 237 25.56 -13.17 21.05
CA GLU A 237 26.10 -12.39 19.94
C GLU A 237 25.82 -13.06 18.58
N SER A 238 25.95 -14.38 18.49
CA SER A 238 25.59 -15.18 17.31
C SER A 238 24.10 -15.06 16.97
N LYS A 239 23.21 -15.24 17.96
CA LYS A 239 21.75 -15.04 17.80
C LYS A 239 21.41 -13.62 17.33
N LEU A 240 22.10 -12.62 17.87
CA LEU A 240 21.87 -11.21 17.53
C LEU A 240 22.35 -10.90 16.10
N ARG A 241 23.51 -11.42 15.66
CA ARG A 241 23.94 -11.35 14.26
C ARG A 241 22.97 -12.07 13.31
N ALA A 242 22.43 -13.23 13.70
CA ALA A 242 21.43 -13.94 12.91
C ALA A 242 20.13 -13.13 12.77
N LEU A 243 19.67 -12.49 13.84
CA LEU A 243 18.51 -11.58 13.82
C LEU A 243 18.77 -10.35 12.94
N MET A 244 19.96 -9.74 13.02
CA MET A 244 20.33 -8.63 12.13
C MET A 244 20.30 -9.05 10.66
N LYS A 245 20.79 -10.26 10.32
CA LYS A 245 20.77 -10.78 8.96
C LYS A 245 19.34 -10.99 8.45
N THR A 246 18.43 -11.57 9.25
CA THR A 246 17.03 -11.75 8.84
C THR A 246 16.27 -10.42 8.73
N MET A 247 16.58 -9.42 9.55
CA MET A 247 16.02 -8.08 9.41
C MET A 247 16.51 -7.36 8.14
N GLU A 248 17.78 -7.51 7.77
CA GLU A 248 18.33 -6.95 6.53
C GLU A 248 17.75 -7.67 5.30
N GLU A 249 17.60 -9.00 5.33
CA GLU A 249 16.91 -9.79 4.29
C GLU A 249 15.43 -9.39 4.15
N GLN A 250 14.73 -9.13 5.26
CA GLN A 250 13.36 -8.61 5.24
C GLN A 250 13.30 -7.21 4.63
N LYS A 251 14.22 -6.30 5.00
CA LYS A 251 14.33 -4.95 4.42
C LYS A 251 14.57 -5.00 2.91
N ASP A 252 15.42 -5.91 2.45
CA ASP A 252 15.70 -6.15 1.04
C ASP A 252 14.48 -6.70 0.28
N ALA A 253 13.72 -7.60 0.92
CA ALA A 253 12.44 -8.09 0.39
C ALA A 253 11.39 -6.97 0.30
N HIS A 254 11.29 -6.12 1.33
CA HIS A 254 10.40 -4.95 1.32
C HIS A 254 10.78 -3.95 0.23
N GLY A 255 12.07 -3.64 0.05
CA GLY A 255 12.56 -2.81 -1.05
C GLY A 255 12.18 -3.37 -2.44
N LYS A 256 12.35 -4.69 -2.64
CA LYS A 256 11.94 -5.39 -3.87
C LYS A 256 10.42 -5.37 -4.09
N THR A 257 9.60 -5.45 -3.04
CA THR A 257 8.14 -5.29 -3.16
C THR A 257 7.71 -3.84 -3.41
N MET A 258 8.38 -2.86 -2.79
CA MET A 258 8.07 -1.45 -3.00
C MET A 258 8.41 -1.04 -4.44
N LEU A 259 9.54 -1.48 -4.99
CA LEU A 259 9.90 -1.25 -6.39
C LEU A 259 8.86 -1.85 -7.36
N LYS A 260 8.34 -3.05 -7.06
CA LYS A 260 7.25 -3.66 -7.84
C LYS A 260 5.96 -2.85 -7.76
N LEU A 261 5.58 -2.38 -6.56
CA LEU A 261 4.42 -1.49 -6.39
C LEU A 261 4.58 -0.20 -7.20
N ASP A 262 5.76 0.42 -7.15
CA ASP A 262 6.14 1.59 -7.92
C ASP A 262 6.03 1.39 -9.44
N ILE A 263 6.41 0.22 -9.96
CA ILE A 263 6.21 -0.15 -11.37
C ILE A 263 4.70 -0.25 -11.66
N THR A 264 3.96 -1.05 -10.88
CA THR A 264 2.51 -1.20 -11.10
C THR A 264 1.73 0.11 -10.94
N ASN A 265 2.20 1.06 -10.13
CA ASN A 265 1.62 2.40 -10.00
C ASN A 265 1.89 3.26 -11.25
N ARG A 266 3.04 3.12 -11.91
CA ARG A 266 3.31 3.77 -13.20
C ARG A 266 2.43 3.18 -14.31
N ASP A 267 2.28 1.85 -14.34
CA ASP A 267 1.42 1.15 -15.30
C ASP A 267 -0.07 1.51 -15.09
N LEU A 268 -0.51 1.59 -13.84
CA LEU A 268 -1.87 2.01 -13.47
C LEU A 268 -2.11 3.49 -13.84
N ALA A 269 -1.13 4.37 -13.62
CA ALA A 269 -1.21 5.76 -14.09
C ALA A 269 -1.25 5.85 -15.63
N GLU A 270 -0.54 4.99 -16.37
CA GLU A 270 -0.59 4.98 -17.83
C GLU A 270 -1.90 4.39 -18.38
N THR A 271 -2.43 3.33 -17.77
CA THR A 271 -3.76 2.80 -18.12
C THR A 271 -4.87 3.79 -17.78
N MET A 272 -4.77 4.55 -16.68
CA MET A 272 -5.66 5.69 -16.42
C MET A 272 -5.58 6.76 -17.52
N ARG A 273 -4.38 7.16 -17.97
CA ARG A 273 -4.24 8.10 -19.12
C ARG A 273 -4.87 7.55 -20.40
N LYS A 274 -4.67 6.27 -20.70
CA LYS A 274 -5.28 5.58 -21.86
C LYS A 274 -6.81 5.55 -21.75
N LEU A 275 -7.36 5.29 -20.56
CA LEU A 275 -8.79 5.31 -20.27
C LEU A 275 -9.37 6.72 -20.42
N SER A 276 -8.76 7.75 -19.83
CA SER A 276 -9.19 9.15 -19.99
C SER A 276 -9.20 9.60 -21.45
N LYS A 277 -8.21 9.18 -22.25
CA LYS A 277 -8.21 9.42 -23.69
C LYS A 277 -9.38 8.72 -24.39
N LYS A 278 -9.68 7.47 -24.05
CA LYS A 278 -10.84 6.73 -24.58
C LYS A 278 -12.18 7.32 -24.17
N ILE A 279 -12.29 7.88 -22.97
CA ILE A 279 -13.48 8.64 -22.54
C ILE A 279 -13.66 9.88 -23.43
N SER A 280 -12.61 10.66 -23.65
CA SER A 280 -12.66 11.84 -24.53
C SER A 280 -12.90 11.52 -26.01
N ASP A 281 -12.44 10.35 -26.49
CA ASP A 281 -12.77 9.84 -27.81
C ASP A 281 -14.26 9.43 -27.89
N TYR A 282 -14.79 8.78 -26.85
CA TYR A 282 -16.19 8.36 -26.75
C TYR A 282 -17.14 9.56 -26.64
N GLU A 283 -16.82 10.59 -25.86
CA GLU A 283 -17.55 11.86 -25.82
C GLU A 283 -17.62 12.51 -27.21
N ARG A 284 -16.50 12.53 -27.95
CA ARG A 284 -16.42 13.02 -29.34
C ARG A 284 -17.14 12.13 -30.36
N GLN A 285 -17.46 10.88 -30.01
CA GLN A 285 -18.36 10.03 -30.80
C GLN A 285 -19.82 10.28 -30.39
N ARG A 286 -20.13 10.45 -29.10
CA ARG A 286 -21.47 10.72 -28.59
C ARG A 286 -22.02 12.04 -29.14
N VAL A 287 -21.24 13.13 -29.09
CA VAL A 287 -21.61 14.42 -29.70
C VAL A 287 -21.84 14.32 -31.21
N ARG A 288 -21.17 13.37 -31.89
CA ARG A 288 -21.37 13.10 -33.32
C ARG A 288 -22.68 12.33 -33.58
N LEU A 289 -22.97 11.33 -32.74
CA LEU A 289 -24.24 10.60 -32.76
C LEU A 289 -25.41 11.52 -32.41
N ASP A 290 -25.27 12.41 -31.42
CA ASP A 290 -26.28 13.40 -31.05
C ASP A 290 -26.56 14.37 -32.22
N LYS A 291 -25.53 14.78 -32.97
CA LYS A 291 -25.68 15.53 -34.24
C LYS A 291 -26.43 14.72 -35.31
N TYR A 292 -25.96 13.53 -35.66
CA TYR A 292 -26.64 12.68 -36.65
C TYR A 292 -28.09 12.36 -36.25
N ARG A 293 -28.38 12.21 -34.95
CA ARG A 293 -29.73 12.02 -34.43
C ARG A 293 -30.60 13.27 -34.57
N SER A 294 -30.01 14.47 -34.44
CA SER A 294 -30.70 15.73 -34.74
C SER A 294 -30.96 15.92 -36.25
N GLU A 295 -30.02 15.49 -37.11
CA GLU A 295 -30.15 15.51 -38.57
C GLU A 295 -31.23 14.53 -39.04
N VAL A 296 -31.24 13.29 -38.54
CA VAL A 296 -32.31 12.31 -38.78
C VAL A 296 -33.66 12.81 -38.28
N ASN A 297 -33.72 13.44 -37.10
CA ASN A 297 -34.97 14.05 -36.61
C ASN A 297 -35.45 15.23 -37.47
N ALA A 298 -34.53 15.99 -38.10
CA ALA A 298 -34.87 17.04 -39.05
C ALA A 298 -35.38 16.45 -40.38
N LEU A 299 -34.72 15.40 -40.89
CA LEU A 299 -35.12 14.67 -42.09
C LEU A 299 -36.49 14.00 -41.92
N ASN A 300 -36.76 13.37 -40.78
CA ASN A 300 -38.07 12.80 -40.46
C ASN A 300 -39.16 13.89 -40.42
N LYS A 301 -38.86 15.09 -39.89
CA LYS A 301 -39.80 16.23 -39.95
C LYS A 301 -40.04 16.74 -41.37
N THR A 302 -39.05 16.67 -42.28
CA THR A 302 -39.30 16.96 -43.69
C THR A 302 -40.05 15.84 -44.40
N MET A 303 -39.82 14.57 -44.04
CA MET A 303 -40.60 13.44 -44.57
C MET A 303 -42.06 13.53 -44.17
N HIS A 304 -42.39 13.77 -42.89
CA HIS A 304 -43.78 13.93 -42.47
C HIS A 304 -44.48 15.09 -43.19
N LYS A 305 -43.78 16.19 -43.49
CA LYS A 305 -44.34 17.25 -44.35
C LYS A 305 -44.62 16.77 -45.77
N TYR A 306 -43.69 16.04 -46.38
CA TYR A 306 -43.94 15.47 -47.71
C TYR A 306 -45.04 14.39 -47.69
N GLU A 307 -45.23 13.67 -46.58
CA GLU A 307 -46.34 12.74 -46.38
C GLU A 307 -47.68 13.48 -46.21
N GLU A 308 -47.72 14.61 -45.51
CA GLU A 308 -48.86 15.54 -45.43
C GLU A 308 -49.18 16.15 -46.81
N ASP A 309 -48.16 16.65 -47.55
CA ASP A 309 -48.30 17.16 -48.92
C ASP A 309 -48.85 16.07 -49.87
N ILE A 310 -48.36 14.83 -49.77
CA ILE A 310 -48.86 13.68 -50.54
C ILE A 310 -50.29 13.30 -50.14
N ALA A 311 -50.65 13.41 -48.85
CA ALA A 311 -52.01 13.16 -48.38
C ALA A 311 -53.00 14.21 -48.91
N ASP A 312 -52.66 15.50 -48.89
CA ASP A 312 -53.50 16.55 -49.48
C ASP A 312 -53.49 16.50 -51.02
N LEU A 313 -52.39 16.14 -51.68
CA LEU A 313 -52.36 15.90 -53.14
C LEU A 313 -53.25 14.70 -53.55
N THR A 314 -53.22 13.58 -52.81
CA THR A 314 -54.08 12.42 -53.12
C THR A 314 -55.55 12.65 -52.76
N LYS A 315 -55.84 13.48 -51.75
CA LYS A 315 -57.19 14.00 -51.46
C LYS A 315 -57.68 14.93 -52.57
N ASN A 316 -56.84 15.85 -53.05
CA ASN A 316 -57.16 16.69 -54.21
C ASN A 316 -57.31 15.86 -55.49
N GLN A 317 -56.54 14.79 -55.68
CA GLN A 317 -56.74 13.84 -56.78
C GLN A 317 -58.11 13.14 -56.65
N LYS A 318 -58.52 12.67 -55.47
CA LYS A 318 -59.86 12.09 -55.25
C LYS A 318 -60.97 13.10 -55.55
N ASN A 319 -60.85 14.34 -55.08
CA ASN A 319 -61.79 15.41 -55.39
C ASN A 319 -61.87 15.67 -56.91
N ASN A 320 -60.73 15.65 -57.61
CA ASN A 320 -60.68 15.77 -59.07
C ASN A 320 -61.26 14.54 -59.79
N GLU A 321 -61.06 13.33 -59.28
CA GLU A 321 -61.69 12.10 -59.81
C GLU A 321 -63.21 12.10 -59.59
N GLU A 322 -63.70 12.65 -58.48
CA GLU A 322 -65.12 12.85 -58.22
C GLU A 322 -65.72 13.95 -59.10
N MET A 323 -65.00 15.07 -59.30
CA MET A 323 -65.36 16.08 -60.30
C MET A 323 -65.39 15.48 -61.72
N ILE A 324 -64.43 14.62 -62.09
CA ILE A 324 -64.42 13.90 -63.37
C ILE A 324 -65.58 12.91 -63.46
N LYS A 325 -65.97 12.23 -62.37
CA LYS A 325 -67.18 11.37 -62.34
C LYS A 325 -68.45 12.19 -62.51
N GLN A 326 -68.56 13.37 -61.87
CA GLN A 326 -69.68 14.29 -62.05
C GLN A 326 -69.74 14.86 -63.47
N LEU A 327 -68.61 15.31 -64.03
CA LEU A 327 -68.51 15.76 -65.41
C LEU A 327 -68.84 14.64 -66.41
N ARG A 328 -68.43 13.39 -66.14
CA ARG A 328 -68.85 12.21 -66.94
C ARG A 328 -70.33 11.87 -66.76
N LEU A 329 -70.95 12.14 -65.62
CA LEU A 329 -72.41 12.05 -65.46
C LEU A 329 -73.10 13.13 -66.31
N ILE A 330 -72.65 14.38 -66.23
CA ILE A 330 -73.17 15.50 -67.04
C ILE A 330 -72.92 15.25 -68.53
N GLU A 331 -71.81 14.64 -68.92
CA GLU A 331 -71.52 14.22 -70.29
C GLU A 331 -72.41 13.06 -70.73
N LYS A 332 -72.72 12.10 -69.84
CA LYS A 332 -73.68 11.02 -70.10
C LYS A 332 -75.12 11.54 -70.17
N GLU A 333 -75.49 12.52 -69.38
CA GLU A 333 -76.78 13.23 -69.46
C GLU A 333 -76.86 14.07 -70.73
N LYS A 334 -75.82 14.84 -71.08
CA LYS A 334 -75.75 15.55 -72.35
C LYS A 334 -75.78 14.59 -73.53
N SER A 335 -75.06 13.46 -73.47
CA SER A 335 -75.12 12.38 -74.46
C SER A 335 -76.54 11.78 -74.55
N ASN A 336 -77.24 11.59 -73.43
CA ASN A 336 -78.65 11.20 -73.42
C ASN A 336 -79.54 12.29 -74.05
N THR A 337 -79.32 13.59 -73.80
CA THR A 337 -80.05 14.67 -74.48
C THR A 337 -79.72 14.76 -75.97
N VAL A 338 -78.48 14.50 -76.38
CA VAL A 338 -78.06 14.39 -77.79
C VAL A 338 -78.67 13.14 -78.43
N THR A 339 -78.84 12.06 -77.67
CA THR A 339 -79.55 10.83 -78.10
C THR A 339 -81.06 11.09 -78.22
N GLN A 340 -81.65 11.93 -77.37
CA GLN A 340 -83.04 12.40 -77.49
C GLN A 340 -83.21 13.44 -78.60
N LEU A 341 -82.23 14.28 -78.87
CA LEU A 341 -82.24 15.23 -79.99
C LEU A 341 -82.00 14.51 -81.32
N THR A 342 -81.16 13.48 -81.36
CA THR A 342 -81.00 12.62 -82.53
C THR A 342 -82.15 11.61 -82.68
N SER A 343 -82.89 11.26 -81.63
CA SER A 343 -84.16 10.52 -81.78
C SER A 343 -85.30 11.42 -82.25
N LYS A 344 -85.35 12.69 -81.82
CA LYS A 344 -86.21 13.74 -82.41
C LYS A 344 -85.83 14.05 -83.86
N LEU A 345 -84.54 14.10 -84.19
CA LEU A 345 -84.05 14.27 -85.56
C LEU A 345 -84.35 13.03 -86.40
N LYS A 346 -84.20 11.81 -85.86
CA LYS A 346 -84.68 10.58 -86.52
C LYS A 346 -86.18 10.65 -86.77
N LYS A 347 -87.00 11.05 -85.79
CA LYS A 347 -88.43 11.28 -86.02
C LYS A 347 -88.69 12.33 -87.11
N SER A 348 -87.96 13.44 -87.12
CA SER A 348 -88.07 14.45 -88.18
C SER A 348 -87.65 13.93 -89.56
N ILE A 349 -86.62 13.08 -89.63
CA ILE A 349 -86.18 12.39 -90.86
C ILE A 349 -87.19 11.31 -91.26
N GLU A 350 -87.82 10.66 -90.31
CA GLU A 350 -88.85 9.63 -90.52
C GLU A 350 -90.18 10.27 -90.96
N ASP A 351 -90.52 11.45 -90.46
CA ASP A 351 -91.61 12.30 -90.93
C ASP A 351 -91.31 12.92 -92.31
N GLN A 352 -90.05 13.30 -92.58
CA GLN A 352 -89.59 13.71 -93.91
C GLN A 352 -89.60 12.53 -94.90
N ASN A 353 -89.29 11.31 -94.44
CA ASN A 353 -89.46 10.07 -95.21
C ASN A 353 -90.93 9.65 -95.35
N ASN A 354 -91.81 10.02 -94.41
CA ASN A 354 -93.25 9.92 -94.56
C ASN A 354 -93.78 10.95 -95.58
N ALA A 355 -93.14 12.12 -95.71
CA ALA A 355 -93.44 13.09 -96.76
C ALA A 355 -92.95 12.63 -98.15
N THR A 356 -91.72 12.12 -98.28
CA THR A 356 -91.24 11.58 -99.56
C THR A 356 -91.94 10.27 -99.94
N THR A 357 -92.31 9.41 -98.99
CA THR A 357 -93.18 8.26 -99.29
C THR A 357 -94.63 8.65 -99.53
N ARG A 358 -95.13 9.81 -99.09
CA ARG A 358 -96.41 10.38 -99.58
C ARG A 358 -96.31 10.78 -101.06
N LEU A 359 -95.20 11.39 -101.49
CA LEU A 359 -94.91 11.64 -102.92
C LEU A 359 -94.83 10.34 -103.73
N TYR A 360 -94.10 9.32 -103.25
CA TYR A 360 -94.06 8.00 -103.92
C TYR A 360 -95.42 7.27 -103.91
N LYS A 361 -96.25 7.42 -102.86
CA LYS A 361 -97.62 6.87 -102.81
C LYS A 361 -98.57 7.59 -103.77
N LEU A 362 -98.33 8.86 -104.09
CA LEU A 362 -99.05 9.57 -105.15
C LEU A 362 -98.65 9.03 -106.54
N ASN A 363 -97.35 8.88 -106.80
CA ASN A 363 -96.85 8.31 -108.07
C ASN A 363 -97.33 6.85 -108.26
N ARG A 364 -97.40 6.06 -107.19
CA ARG A 364 -97.93 4.68 -107.23
C ARG A 364 -99.43 4.61 -107.54
N LYS A 365 -100.22 5.66 -107.30
CA LYS A 365 -101.63 5.74 -107.74
C LYS A 365 -101.76 5.94 -109.25
N VAL A 366 -100.82 6.64 -109.91
CA VAL A 366 -100.83 6.78 -111.38
C VAL A 366 -100.63 5.41 -112.06
N MET A 367 -99.78 4.55 -111.51
CA MET A 367 -99.65 3.16 -111.97
C MET A 367 -100.90 2.29 -111.73
N MET A 368 -101.74 2.61 -110.74
CA MET A 368 -102.99 1.87 -110.47
C MET A 368 -104.19 2.30 -111.32
N PHE A 369 -104.03 3.27 -112.23
CA PHE A 369 -104.98 3.47 -113.34
C PHE A 369 -104.52 2.77 -114.63
N ASN A 370 -103.42 2.04 -114.58
CA ASN A 370 -102.91 1.21 -115.69
C ASN A 370 -103.10 -0.31 -115.46
N SER A 371 -103.75 -0.71 -114.35
CA SER A 371 -103.90 -2.11 -113.94
C SER A 371 -105.06 -2.88 -114.58
N GLU A 372 -105.94 -2.20 -115.33
CA GLU A 372 -107.29 -2.72 -115.60
C GLU A 372 -107.45 -3.31 -117.01
N ILE A 373 -106.65 -2.88 -118.00
CA ILE A 373 -106.76 -3.39 -119.38
C ILE A 373 -106.26 -4.83 -119.53
N LEU A 374 -105.11 -5.17 -118.93
CA LEU A 374 -104.48 -6.49 -119.18
C LEU A 374 -105.15 -7.63 -118.39
N ARG A 375 -105.79 -7.34 -117.26
CA ARG A 375 -106.42 -8.33 -116.38
C ARG A 375 -107.81 -8.76 -116.86
N HIS A 376 -108.49 -7.94 -117.65
CA HIS A 376 -109.79 -8.28 -118.25
C HIS A 376 -109.69 -9.04 -119.59
N LYS A 377 -108.50 -9.20 -120.18
CA LYS A 377 -108.37 -9.76 -121.54
C LYS A 377 -108.20 -11.28 -121.64
N ASN A 378 -107.49 -11.93 -120.71
CA ASN A 378 -107.26 -13.38 -120.77
C ASN A 378 -108.07 -14.22 -119.78
N ASN A 379 -108.90 -13.59 -118.93
CA ASN A 379 -110.03 -14.27 -118.26
C ASN A 379 -111.13 -14.71 -119.25
N ILE A 380 -110.95 -14.46 -120.55
CA ILE A 380 -111.81 -14.90 -121.66
C ILE A 380 -111.52 -16.37 -122.04
N ASN A 381 -110.26 -16.83 -121.96
CA ASN A 381 -109.83 -18.09 -122.57
C ASN A 381 -110.04 -19.36 -121.72
N SER A 382 -110.58 -19.27 -120.50
CA SER A 382 -110.87 -20.44 -119.66
C SER A 382 -112.35 -20.83 -119.60
N LEU A 383 -113.24 -20.04 -120.23
CA LEU A 383 -114.67 -20.31 -120.30
C LEU A 383 -115.27 -20.05 -121.71
N GLU A 384 -114.57 -20.49 -122.76
CA GLU A 384 -115.26 -21.10 -123.93
C GLU A 384 -115.79 -22.50 -123.55
N LYS A 385 -116.46 -22.56 -122.39
CA LYS A 385 -117.26 -23.68 -121.92
C LYS A 385 -118.70 -23.28 -122.17
N ASP A 386 -119.25 -23.74 -123.28
CA ASP A 386 -120.63 -24.20 -123.46
C ASP A 386 -120.81 -24.62 -124.94
N VAL A 387 -121.56 -25.70 -125.21
CA VAL A 387 -121.80 -26.28 -126.56
C VAL A 387 -120.50 -26.76 -127.25
N LEU A 388 -120.10 -28.03 -127.21
CA LEU A 388 -120.90 -29.26 -127.24
C LEU A 388 -121.97 -29.29 -128.35
N ASN A 389 -121.60 -28.74 -129.52
CA ASN A 389 -122.00 -29.32 -130.80
C ASN A 389 -120.99 -30.44 -131.09
N ALA A 390 -121.16 -31.63 -130.52
CA ALA A 390 -122.11 -32.67 -130.92
C ALA A 390 -121.58 -33.53 -132.07
N ASN A 391 -121.62 -34.85 -131.89
CA ASN A 391 -121.23 -35.84 -132.89
C ASN A 391 -122.09 -35.68 -134.16
N GLY A 392 -121.51 -35.85 -135.36
CA GLY A 392 -122.28 -35.70 -136.60
C GLY A 392 -121.61 -36.04 -137.93
N ARG A 393 -120.31 -36.38 -137.94
CA ARG A 393 -119.56 -37.07 -139.02
C ARG A 393 -118.46 -37.86 -138.30
N THR A 394 -118.49 -39.17 -138.02
CA THR A 394 -118.99 -40.33 -138.80
C THR A 394 -118.47 -40.32 -140.23
N ASP A 395 -117.62 -41.27 -140.61
CA ASP A 395 -117.97 -42.68 -140.88
C ASP A 395 -119.09 -42.81 -141.91
N ASP A 396 -118.67 -42.98 -143.15
CA ASP A 396 -119.31 -43.79 -144.19
C ASP A 396 -118.31 -43.92 -145.35
N ILE A 397 -117.91 -45.07 -145.86
CA ILE A 397 -117.87 -46.46 -145.40
C ILE A 397 -117.01 -47.18 -146.46
N ARG A 398 -116.28 -48.26 -146.12
CA ARG A 398 -115.68 -49.11 -147.17
C ARG A 398 -116.76 -50.00 -147.80
N ARG A 399 -117.55 -49.49 -148.77
CA ARG A 399 -118.28 -50.31 -149.79
C ARG A 399 -119.10 -49.50 -150.82
N ILE A 400 -118.91 -49.89 -152.09
CA ILE A 400 -119.92 -49.98 -153.16
C ILE A 400 -120.39 -48.68 -153.85
N LYS A 401 -120.38 -48.72 -155.21
CA LYS A 401 -120.97 -47.79 -156.19
C LYS A 401 -120.38 -46.35 -156.20
N GLU A 402 -120.09 -45.73 -157.34
CA GLU A 402 -120.27 -46.05 -158.77
C GLU A 402 -119.24 -45.16 -159.53
N THR A 403 -118.54 -45.47 -160.63
CA THR A 403 -118.36 -46.58 -161.62
C THR A 403 -117.11 -46.19 -162.46
N LEU A 404 -116.28 -46.98 -163.14
CA LEU A 404 -116.09 -48.41 -163.52
C LEU A 404 -114.54 -48.63 -163.62
N GLN A 405 -113.92 -49.81 -163.70
CA GLN A 405 -114.35 -51.18 -164.01
C GLN A 405 -114.82 -51.44 -165.47
N ARG A 406 -114.20 -50.78 -166.45
CA ARG A 406 -114.23 -51.14 -167.87
C ARG A 406 -112.78 -51.28 -168.35
N GLU A 407 -112.32 -52.49 -168.62
CA GLU A 407 -112.52 -53.25 -169.88
C GLU A 407 -111.53 -52.79 -170.95
N ARG A 408 -110.69 -53.74 -171.41
CA ARG A 408 -109.96 -53.63 -172.67
C ARG A 408 -110.89 -53.83 -173.87
N ASP A 409 -112.05 -54.44 -173.62
CA ASP A 409 -112.85 -55.12 -174.63
C ASP A 409 -114.16 -54.38 -174.92
N SER A 410 -114.06 -53.22 -175.56
CA SER A 410 -115.22 -52.61 -176.25
C SER A 410 -114.83 -51.81 -177.50
N LEU A 411 -114.16 -52.49 -178.44
CA LEU A 411 -114.65 -52.44 -179.81
C LEU A 411 -115.56 -53.65 -180.00
N ARG A 412 -116.84 -53.39 -180.31
CA ARG A 412 -117.91 -54.35 -180.66
C ARG A 412 -118.59 -55.07 -179.49
N SER A 413 -119.70 -54.47 -179.05
CA SER A 413 -120.96 -55.23 -178.99
C SER A 413 -122.00 -54.56 -179.90
N ASP A 414 -123.03 -55.34 -180.20
CA ASP A 414 -124.37 -54.96 -180.67
C ASP A 414 -124.67 -54.79 -182.17
N ILE A 415 -125.63 -55.63 -182.62
CA ILE A 415 -126.67 -55.37 -183.64
C ILE A 415 -126.11 -55.26 -185.09
N ILE A 416 -126.35 -56.19 -186.03
CA ILE A 416 -127.33 -57.31 -186.17
C ILE A 416 -126.78 -58.29 -187.28
N LYS A 417 -127.22 -59.53 -187.59
CA LYS A 417 -128.54 -60.19 -187.70
C LYS A 417 -128.47 -61.76 -187.73
N LEU A 418 -129.67 -62.36 -187.74
CA LEU A 418 -130.17 -63.65 -188.29
C LEU A 418 -129.33 -64.39 -189.37
N SER A 419 -129.54 -65.66 -189.75
CA SER A 419 -130.32 -66.87 -189.33
C SER A 419 -130.44 -67.79 -190.58
N ASN A 420 -131.08 -68.97 -190.48
CA ASN A 420 -131.17 -70.10 -191.44
C ASN A 420 -129.95 -71.06 -191.38
N THR A 421 -130.07 -72.37 -191.63
CA THR A 421 -131.13 -73.16 -192.30
C THR A 421 -131.63 -74.38 -191.47
N MET A 422 -132.68 -75.05 -191.97
CA MET A 422 -133.31 -76.26 -191.39
C MET A 422 -133.41 -77.41 -192.41
N ALA A 423 -132.55 -77.42 -193.44
CA ALA A 423 -132.75 -78.23 -194.66
C ALA A 423 -132.29 -79.69 -194.56
N ASP A 424 -131.23 -79.97 -193.79
CA ASP A 424 -130.43 -81.19 -193.96
C ASP A 424 -130.89 -82.41 -193.14
N PHE A 425 -132.15 -82.43 -192.67
CA PHE A 425 -132.73 -83.58 -191.97
C PHE A 425 -132.89 -84.86 -192.83
N LYS A 426 -132.53 -84.84 -194.12
CA LYS A 426 -132.31 -86.05 -194.94
C LYS A 426 -130.85 -86.51 -195.05
N HIS A 427 -129.88 -85.72 -194.58
CA HIS A 427 -128.49 -86.14 -194.37
C HIS A 427 -128.25 -86.57 -192.91
N ASP A 428 -128.93 -85.94 -191.95
CA ASP A 428 -128.75 -86.12 -190.50
C ASP A 428 -128.88 -87.57 -190.01
N MET A 429 -129.63 -88.42 -190.73
CA MET A 429 -129.73 -89.86 -190.43
C MET A 429 -128.38 -90.61 -190.54
N MET A 430 -127.36 -90.02 -191.17
CA MET A 430 -125.99 -90.57 -191.26
C MET A 430 -125.09 -90.20 -190.05
N LEU A 431 -125.45 -89.19 -189.24
CA LEU A 431 -124.69 -88.82 -188.03
C LEU A 431 -124.95 -89.75 -186.82
N LYS A 432 -125.77 -90.79 -187.01
CA LYS A 432 -126.14 -91.83 -186.02
C LYS A 432 -124.96 -92.56 -185.34
N ALA A 433 -123.73 -92.45 -185.85
CA ALA A 433 -122.56 -93.15 -185.31
C ALA A 433 -121.76 -92.37 -184.25
N ASN A 434 -121.49 -91.07 -184.47
CA ASN A 434 -120.48 -90.35 -183.67
C ASN A 434 -120.92 -90.03 -182.23
N MET A 435 -122.22 -89.92 -181.97
CA MET A 435 -122.79 -89.56 -180.66
C MET A 435 -122.51 -90.62 -179.56
N ILE A 436 -122.16 -91.85 -179.94
CA ILE A 436 -121.86 -92.94 -178.98
C ILE A 436 -120.39 -92.89 -178.52
N SER A 437 -119.51 -92.20 -179.26
CA SER A 437 -118.09 -92.06 -178.94
C SER A 437 -117.83 -90.94 -177.90
N SER A 438 -118.55 -89.83 -177.98
CA SER A 438 -118.34 -88.66 -177.12
C SER A 438 -118.62 -88.92 -175.64
N LEU A 439 -119.72 -89.62 -175.31
CA LEU A 439 -120.13 -89.87 -173.92
C LEU A 439 -119.13 -90.71 -173.11
N ASN A 440 -118.31 -91.54 -173.76
CA ASN A 440 -117.25 -92.29 -173.08
C ASN A 440 -116.01 -91.42 -172.76
N LEU A 441 -115.87 -90.26 -173.39
CA LEU A 441 -114.74 -89.36 -173.18
C LEU A 441 -114.88 -88.49 -171.92
N ASP A 442 -116.11 -88.14 -171.55
CA ASP A 442 -116.37 -87.21 -170.44
C ASP A 442 -116.38 -87.87 -169.06
N ILE A 443 -116.71 -89.17 -168.97
CA ILE A 443 -116.58 -89.95 -167.72
C ILE A 443 -115.12 -89.96 -167.23
N ASN A 444 -114.15 -90.18 -168.13
CA ASN A 444 -112.73 -90.21 -167.79
C ASN A 444 -112.20 -88.84 -167.31
N LYS A 445 -112.79 -87.72 -167.77
CA LYS A 445 -112.39 -86.37 -167.34
C LYS A 445 -112.85 -86.01 -165.92
N LEU A 446 -113.86 -86.69 -165.38
CA LEU A 446 -114.37 -86.44 -164.03
C LEU A 446 -113.56 -87.16 -162.96
N ASN A 447 -113.10 -88.39 -163.22
CA ASN A 447 -112.27 -89.14 -162.27
C ASN A 447 -110.94 -88.45 -161.99
N VAL A 448 -110.24 -87.95 -163.03
CA VAL A 448 -108.95 -87.24 -162.86
C VAL A 448 -109.08 -86.03 -161.91
N LYS A 449 -110.19 -85.29 -161.98
CA LYS A 449 -110.45 -84.14 -161.11
C LYS A 449 -110.74 -84.51 -159.65
N LEU A 450 -111.16 -85.75 -159.40
CA LEU A 450 -111.39 -86.24 -158.03
C LEU A 450 -110.06 -86.56 -157.34
N ASP A 451 -109.11 -87.14 -158.06
CA ASP A 451 -107.76 -87.44 -157.55
C ASP A 451 -106.96 -86.16 -157.25
N GLU A 452 -107.03 -85.15 -158.13
CA GLU A 452 -106.41 -83.83 -157.91
C GLU A 452 -106.89 -83.17 -156.60
N ALA A 453 -108.18 -83.31 -156.26
CA ALA A 453 -108.77 -82.72 -155.06
C ALA A 453 -108.25 -83.38 -153.76
N TYR A 454 -108.03 -84.69 -153.75
CA TYR A 454 -107.47 -85.39 -152.58
C TYR A 454 -106.01 -84.99 -152.30
N ILE A 455 -105.21 -84.78 -153.33
CA ILE A 455 -103.81 -84.36 -153.20
C ILE A 455 -103.73 -82.96 -152.55
N LEU A 456 -104.57 -82.03 -153.00
CA LEU A 456 -104.63 -80.67 -152.43
C LEU A 456 -105.03 -80.66 -150.95
N LYS A 457 -105.99 -81.49 -150.53
CA LYS A 457 -106.39 -81.61 -149.11
C LYS A 457 -105.20 -82.05 -148.23
N SER A 458 -104.51 -83.12 -148.61
CA SER A 458 -103.39 -83.68 -147.83
C SER A 458 -102.23 -82.69 -147.65
N LYS A 459 -102.00 -81.82 -148.64
CA LYS A 459 -100.97 -80.77 -148.55
C LYS A 459 -101.34 -79.68 -147.54
N ALA A 460 -102.59 -79.20 -147.55
CA ALA A 460 -103.06 -78.18 -146.61
C ALA A 460 -103.09 -78.67 -145.15
N GLU A 461 -103.33 -79.96 -144.92
CA GLU A 461 -103.29 -80.55 -143.57
C GLU A 461 -101.87 -80.56 -142.98
N LYS A 462 -100.82 -80.79 -143.80
CA LYS A 462 -99.42 -80.65 -143.35
C LYS A 462 -99.02 -79.22 -143.03
N GLU A 463 -99.33 -78.28 -143.93
CA GLU A 463 -98.98 -76.86 -143.76
C GLU A 463 -99.61 -76.26 -142.47
N ARG A 464 -100.77 -76.78 -142.04
CA ARG A 464 -101.37 -76.43 -140.74
C ARG A 464 -100.56 -76.93 -139.54
N ASP A 465 -100.13 -78.19 -139.59
CA ASP A 465 -99.49 -78.86 -138.45
C ASP A 465 -98.05 -78.36 -138.24
N GLU A 466 -97.35 -78.04 -139.33
CA GLU A 466 -96.04 -77.36 -139.29
C GLU A 466 -96.13 -75.99 -138.59
N MET A 467 -97.13 -75.16 -138.97
CA MET A 467 -97.36 -73.84 -138.36
C MET A 467 -97.78 -73.91 -136.88
N ALA A 468 -98.48 -74.97 -136.47
CA ALA A 468 -98.80 -75.21 -135.05
C ALA A 468 -97.53 -75.52 -134.24
N GLN A 469 -96.61 -76.29 -134.81
CA GLN A 469 -95.37 -76.67 -134.13
C GLN A 469 -94.37 -75.50 -134.04
N GLU A 470 -94.33 -74.59 -135.02
CA GLU A 470 -93.58 -73.32 -134.89
C GLU A 470 -94.12 -72.46 -133.73
N MET A 471 -95.44 -72.32 -133.59
CA MET A 471 -96.09 -71.57 -132.51
C MET A 471 -95.71 -72.07 -131.12
N GLU A 472 -95.63 -73.38 -130.91
CA GLU A 472 -95.25 -73.97 -129.62
C GLU A 472 -93.79 -73.60 -129.27
N THR A 473 -92.84 -73.78 -130.20
CA THR A 473 -91.42 -73.45 -129.98
C THR A 473 -91.15 -71.96 -129.79
N LEU A 474 -92.06 -71.08 -130.23
CA LEU A 474 -92.02 -69.65 -129.94
C LEU A 474 -92.52 -69.33 -128.53
N HIS A 475 -93.52 -70.05 -128.01
CA HIS A 475 -93.96 -69.90 -126.62
C HIS A 475 -92.89 -70.37 -125.62
N GLU A 476 -92.29 -71.55 -125.84
CA GLU A 476 -91.18 -72.04 -125.00
C GLU A 476 -90.02 -71.02 -124.92
N ARG A 477 -89.71 -70.32 -126.02
CA ARG A 477 -88.69 -69.25 -126.03
C ARG A 477 -89.11 -68.02 -125.23
N ILE A 478 -90.37 -67.60 -125.34
CA ILE A 478 -90.89 -66.45 -124.60
C ILE A 478 -90.82 -66.70 -123.09
N GLU A 479 -91.25 -67.88 -122.63
CA GLU A 479 -91.18 -68.29 -121.22
C GLU A 479 -89.73 -68.32 -120.71
N ASN A 480 -88.82 -68.96 -121.47
CA ASN A 480 -87.38 -68.97 -121.17
C ASN A 480 -86.75 -67.56 -121.09
N TYR A 481 -87.25 -66.59 -121.87
CA TYR A 481 -86.80 -65.19 -121.77
C TYR A 481 -87.41 -64.47 -120.56
N GLN A 482 -88.66 -64.77 -120.18
CA GLN A 482 -89.28 -64.18 -118.99
C GLN A 482 -88.60 -64.66 -117.70
N ASP A 483 -88.21 -65.94 -117.62
CA ASP A 483 -87.43 -66.48 -116.49
C ASP A 483 -86.02 -65.90 -116.43
N GLN A 484 -85.36 -65.70 -117.57
CA GLN A 484 -84.08 -64.99 -117.60
C GLN A 484 -84.21 -63.52 -117.15
N ILE A 485 -85.29 -62.84 -117.51
CA ILE A 485 -85.58 -61.48 -117.03
C ILE A 485 -85.81 -61.48 -115.52
N SER A 486 -86.62 -62.39 -114.97
CA SER A 486 -86.91 -62.46 -113.53
C SER A 486 -85.64 -62.72 -112.71
N LEU A 487 -84.80 -63.66 -113.15
CA LEU A 487 -83.51 -63.97 -112.54
C LEU A 487 -82.55 -62.77 -112.60
N LYS A 488 -82.54 -62.02 -113.71
CA LYS A 488 -81.72 -60.81 -113.84
C LYS A 488 -82.22 -59.66 -112.98
N THR A 489 -83.53 -59.47 -112.83
CA THR A 489 -84.10 -58.49 -111.89
C THR A 489 -83.73 -58.82 -110.46
N SER A 490 -83.78 -60.10 -110.05
CA SER A 490 -83.32 -60.54 -108.73
C SER A 490 -81.83 -60.24 -108.50
N GLN A 491 -80.96 -60.58 -109.48
CA GLN A 491 -79.53 -60.27 -109.43
C GLN A 491 -79.23 -58.76 -109.33
N VAL A 492 -80.03 -57.90 -109.97
CA VAL A 492 -79.90 -56.43 -109.83
C VAL A 492 -80.26 -55.98 -108.42
N ASN A 493 -81.38 -56.46 -107.86
CA ASN A 493 -81.81 -56.08 -106.51
C ASN A 493 -80.75 -56.44 -105.46
N ASP A 494 -80.26 -57.68 -105.49
CA ASP A 494 -79.16 -58.19 -104.67
C ASP A 494 -77.91 -57.29 -104.70
N LEU A 495 -77.54 -56.80 -105.88
CA LEU A 495 -76.38 -55.91 -106.06
C LEU A 495 -76.66 -54.49 -105.56
N THR A 496 -77.88 -53.97 -105.70
CA THR A 496 -78.25 -52.65 -105.15
C THR A 496 -78.28 -52.64 -103.63
N GLU A 497 -78.74 -53.72 -102.97
CA GLU A 497 -78.71 -53.80 -101.51
C GLU A 497 -77.27 -53.89 -100.98
N LYS A 498 -76.43 -54.72 -101.60
CA LYS A 498 -74.98 -54.80 -101.29
C LYS A 498 -74.26 -53.47 -101.53
N LEU A 499 -74.63 -52.71 -102.56
CA LEU A 499 -74.12 -51.36 -102.80
C LEU A 499 -74.50 -50.41 -101.66
N HIS A 500 -75.77 -50.39 -101.25
CA HIS A 500 -76.24 -49.55 -100.15
C HIS A 500 -75.62 -49.95 -98.80
N GLU A 501 -75.40 -51.24 -98.55
CA GLU A 501 -74.68 -51.71 -97.36
C GLU A 501 -73.24 -51.19 -97.32
N LYS A 502 -72.49 -51.36 -98.41
CA LYS A 502 -71.11 -50.84 -98.50
C LYS A 502 -71.06 -49.31 -98.42
N GLN A 503 -72.08 -48.61 -98.91
CA GLN A 503 -72.18 -47.16 -98.76
C GLN A 503 -72.44 -46.73 -97.30
N ARG A 504 -73.20 -47.51 -96.52
CA ARG A 504 -73.36 -47.32 -95.06
C ARG A 504 -72.06 -47.60 -94.31
N GLU A 505 -71.32 -48.66 -94.67
CA GLU A 505 -70.00 -48.97 -94.08
C GLU A 505 -69.00 -47.82 -94.28
N VAL A 506 -68.86 -47.32 -95.51
CA VAL A 506 -67.94 -46.21 -95.84
C VAL A 506 -68.29 -44.94 -95.04
N HIS A 507 -69.58 -44.64 -94.86
CA HIS A 507 -70.00 -43.50 -94.03
C HIS A 507 -69.64 -43.70 -92.55
N ASN A 508 -69.83 -44.90 -92.00
CA ASN A 508 -69.46 -45.23 -90.63
C ASN A 508 -67.94 -45.14 -90.40
N PHE A 509 -67.12 -45.68 -91.31
CA PHE A 509 -65.66 -45.56 -91.24
C PHE A 509 -65.18 -44.12 -91.32
N LYS A 510 -65.79 -43.28 -92.18
CA LYS A 510 -65.48 -41.84 -92.23
C LYS A 510 -65.75 -41.16 -90.88
N LYS A 511 -66.91 -41.41 -90.28
CA LYS A 511 -67.28 -40.84 -88.96
C LYS A 511 -66.33 -41.30 -87.84
N GLN A 512 -65.88 -42.55 -87.87
CA GLN A 512 -64.89 -43.08 -86.92
C GLN A 512 -63.53 -42.40 -87.11
N LEU A 513 -63.06 -42.22 -88.35
CA LEU A 513 -61.82 -41.51 -88.66
C LEU A 513 -61.86 -40.03 -88.20
N GLU A 514 -62.99 -39.35 -88.34
CA GLU A 514 -63.17 -37.98 -87.85
C GLU A 514 -63.10 -37.90 -86.31
N SER A 515 -63.71 -38.87 -85.59
CA SER A 515 -63.59 -38.98 -84.13
C SER A 515 -62.13 -39.20 -83.70
N VAL A 516 -61.48 -40.24 -84.23
CA VAL A 516 -60.09 -40.61 -83.93
C VAL A 516 -59.11 -39.48 -84.29
N HIS A 517 -59.38 -38.71 -85.35
CA HIS A 517 -58.58 -37.53 -85.67
C HIS A 517 -58.75 -36.43 -84.61
N SER A 518 -59.97 -36.16 -84.15
CA SER A 518 -60.22 -35.18 -83.08
C SER A 518 -59.57 -35.59 -81.75
N GLU A 519 -59.66 -36.87 -81.39
CA GLU A 519 -59.02 -37.48 -80.22
C GLU A 519 -57.50 -37.38 -80.32
N LYS A 520 -56.90 -37.70 -81.48
CA LYS A 520 -55.47 -37.52 -81.74
C LYS A 520 -55.03 -36.06 -81.56
N MET A 521 -55.82 -35.09 -82.00
CA MET A 521 -55.49 -33.65 -81.82
C MET A 521 -55.59 -33.22 -80.35
N MET A 522 -56.56 -33.74 -79.60
CA MET A 522 -56.67 -33.48 -78.15
C MET A 522 -55.51 -34.12 -77.37
N LEU A 523 -55.19 -35.39 -77.66
CA LEU A 523 -54.05 -36.08 -77.04
C LEU A 523 -52.71 -35.41 -77.38
N HIS A 524 -52.54 -34.89 -78.61
CA HIS A 524 -51.33 -34.16 -78.99
C HIS A 524 -51.15 -32.86 -78.20
N ARG A 525 -52.22 -32.06 -78.03
CA ARG A 525 -52.20 -30.86 -77.17
C ARG A 525 -51.96 -31.19 -75.70
N ASN A 526 -52.56 -32.26 -75.18
CA ASN A 526 -52.34 -32.69 -73.80
C ASN A 526 -50.90 -33.17 -73.57
N LEU A 527 -50.30 -33.84 -74.56
CA LEU A 527 -48.88 -34.19 -74.55
C LEU A 527 -48.00 -32.93 -74.56
N GLU A 528 -48.29 -31.97 -75.44
CA GLU A 528 -47.55 -30.71 -75.52
C GLU A 528 -47.62 -29.93 -74.19
N ASN A 529 -48.81 -29.73 -73.63
CA ASN A 529 -49.03 -29.11 -72.32
C ASN A 529 -48.24 -29.82 -71.21
N THR A 530 -48.35 -31.15 -71.09
CA THR A 530 -47.65 -31.91 -70.05
C THR A 530 -46.12 -31.92 -70.23
N THR A 531 -45.61 -31.78 -71.46
CA THR A 531 -44.17 -31.54 -71.68
C THR A 531 -43.73 -30.14 -71.23
N GLN A 532 -44.54 -29.09 -71.48
CA GLN A 532 -44.27 -27.74 -71.00
C GLN A 532 -44.34 -27.67 -69.46
N GLU A 533 -45.32 -28.31 -68.83
CA GLU A 533 -45.43 -28.42 -67.38
C GLU A 533 -44.22 -29.11 -66.76
N ARG A 534 -43.79 -30.26 -67.30
CA ARG A 534 -42.58 -30.98 -66.87
C ARG A 534 -41.33 -30.08 -66.94
N ASP A 535 -41.19 -29.32 -68.02
CA ASP A 535 -39.99 -28.50 -68.21
C ASP A 535 -40.04 -27.21 -67.35
N ASN A 536 -41.24 -26.66 -67.08
CA ASN A 536 -41.46 -25.67 -66.03
C ASN A 536 -41.10 -26.22 -64.63
N PHE A 537 -41.49 -27.46 -64.30
CA PHE A 537 -41.12 -28.11 -63.05
C PHE A 537 -39.60 -28.35 -62.95
N ARG A 538 -38.90 -28.66 -64.05
CA ARG A 538 -37.42 -28.71 -64.08
C ARG A 538 -36.79 -27.36 -63.77
N ILE A 539 -37.29 -26.27 -64.36
CA ILE A 539 -36.79 -24.91 -64.10
C ILE A 539 -37.03 -24.54 -62.63
N LEU A 540 -38.21 -24.86 -62.08
CA LEU A 540 -38.54 -24.63 -60.67
C LEU A 540 -37.67 -25.48 -59.73
N GLN A 541 -37.40 -26.73 -60.08
CA GLN A 541 -36.51 -27.63 -59.34
C GLN A 541 -35.07 -27.09 -59.31
N ALA A 542 -34.55 -26.61 -60.44
CA ALA A 542 -33.22 -26.00 -60.51
C ALA A 542 -33.13 -24.71 -59.66
N LYS A 543 -34.14 -23.84 -59.74
CA LYS A 543 -34.23 -22.62 -58.93
C LYS A 543 -34.31 -22.92 -57.43
N SER A 544 -35.12 -23.90 -57.05
CA SER A 544 -35.22 -24.41 -55.67
C SER A 544 -33.89 -25.00 -55.19
N GLY A 545 -33.21 -25.80 -56.03
CA GLY A 545 -31.88 -26.34 -55.74
C GLY A 545 -30.84 -25.26 -55.45
N HIS A 546 -30.82 -24.18 -56.24
CA HIS A 546 -29.94 -23.04 -55.95
C HIS A 546 -30.31 -22.29 -54.66
N GLN A 547 -31.59 -22.12 -54.34
CA GLN A 547 -31.99 -21.54 -53.05
C GLN A 547 -31.59 -22.44 -51.87
N ILE A 548 -31.73 -23.76 -52.00
CA ILE A 548 -31.27 -24.73 -50.98
C ILE A 548 -29.75 -24.62 -50.81
N GLN A 549 -28.98 -24.54 -51.91
CA GLN A 549 -27.53 -24.37 -51.87
C GLN A 549 -27.13 -23.05 -51.19
N GLN A 550 -27.77 -21.94 -51.55
CA GLN A 550 -27.53 -20.62 -50.92
C GLN A 550 -27.80 -20.67 -49.41
N LEU A 551 -28.98 -21.15 -49.00
CA LEU A 551 -29.33 -21.30 -47.58
C LEU A 551 -28.37 -22.26 -46.84
N THR A 552 -27.90 -23.33 -47.49
CA THR A 552 -26.89 -24.24 -46.91
C THR A 552 -25.53 -23.56 -46.71
N THR A 553 -25.11 -22.68 -47.65
CA THR A 553 -23.90 -21.87 -47.49
C THR A 553 -24.05 -20.78 -46.43
N GLU A 554 -25.24 -20.19 -46.27
CA GLU A 554 -25.54 -19.25 -45.19
C GLU A 554 -25.57 -19.93 -43.82
N ILE A 555 -26.14 -21.14 -43.71
CA ILE A 555 -26.15 -21.94 -42.48
C ILE A 555 -24.72 -22.27 -42.05
N SER A 556 -23.90 -22.84 -42.93
CA SER A 556 -22.50 -23.19 -42.59
C SER A 556 -21.63 -21.97 -42.29
N ALA A 557 -21.83 -20.84 -42.99
CA ALA A 557 -21.18 -19.58 -42.61
C ALA A 557 -21.60 -19.07 -41.23
N ASN A 558 -22.89 -19.24 -40.86
CA ASN A 558 -23.39 -18.90 -39.53
C ASN A 558 -22.90 -19.88 -38.45
N GLU A 559 -22.77 -21.18 -38.72
CA GLU A 559 -22.18 -22.16 -37.80
C GLU A 559 -20.72 -21.82 -37.48
N VAL A 560 -19.89 -21.54 -38.49
CA VAL A 560 -18.50 -21.08 -38.30
C VAL A 560 -18.46 -19.80 -37.46
N LYS A 561 -19.39 -18.87 -37.70
CA LYS A 561 -19.50 -17.62 -36.94
C LYS A 561 -19.92 -17.87 -35.48
N ILE A 562 -20.90 -18.73 -35.23
CA ILE A 562 -21.33 -19.17 -33.89
C ILE A 562 -20.17 -19.82 -33.14
N ASN A 563 -19.44 -20.74 -33.77
CA ASN A 563 -18.27 -21.39 -33.17
C ASN A 563 -17.16 -20.37 -32.84
N SER A 564 -16.92 -19.38 -33.70
CA SER A 564 -15.96 -18.29 -33.43
C SER A 564 -16.39 -17.41 -32.25
N LEU A 565 -17.70 -17.22 -32.05
CA LEU A 565 -18.26 -16.45 -30.92
C LEU A 565 -18.21 -17.28 -29.63
N ASN A 566 -18.51 -18.58 -29.68
CA ASN A 566 -18.44 -19.49 -28.54
C ASN A 566 -17.02 -19.57 -27.96
N LEU A 567 -16.00 -19.76 -28.80
CA LEU A 567 -14.59 -19.72 -28.37
C LEU A 567 -14.21 -18.38 -27.72
N LYS A 568 -14.79 -17.27 -28.21
CA LYS A 568 -14.54 -15.92 -27.69
C LYS A 568 -15.26 -15.69 -26.35
N ILE A 569 -16.46 -16.24 -26.19
CA ILE A 569 -17.19 -16.29 -24.91
C ILE A 569 -16.44 -17.15 -23.90
N GLU A 570 -15.87 -18.29 -24.31
CA GLU A 570 -15.06 -19.14 -23.43
C GLU A 570 -13.78 -18.44 -22.96
N HIS A 571 -13.05 -17.78 -23.85
CA HIS A 571 -11.90 -16.93 -23.48
C HIS A 571 -12.30 -15.82 -22.49
N LEU A 572 -13.41 -15.11 -22.74
CA LEU A 572 -13.91 -14.08 -21.82
C LEU A 572 -14.32 -14.67 -20.47
N ASN A 573 -14.98 -15.83 -20.44
CA ASN A 573 -15.37 -16.52 -19.21
C ASN A 573 -14.16 -16.98 -18.40
N ASN A 574 -13.09 -17.45 -19.05
CA ASN A 574 -11.86 -17.83 -18.37
C ASN A 574 -11.14 -16.58 -17.82
N HIS A 575 -11.08 -15.49 -18.58
CA HIS A 575 -10.53 -14.22 -18.09
C HIS A 575 -11.35 -13.62 -16.93
N ILE A 576 -12.68 -13.80 -16.92
CA ILE A 576 -13.53 -13.44 -15.78
C ILE A 576 -13.18 -14.28 -14.53
N LYS A 577 -12.93 -15.58 -14.67
CA LYS A 577 -12.47 -16.44 -13.55
C LYS A 577 -11.10 -16.02 -13.02
N GLU A 578 -10.16 -15.70 -13.92
CA GLU A 578 -8.83 -15.16 -13.57
C GLU A 578 -8.99 -13.88 -12.73
N LEU A 579 -9.71 -12.88 -13.24
CA LEU A 579 -9.96 -11.62 -12.56
C LEU A 579 -10.72 -11.80 -11.24
N GLN A 580 -11.66 -12.75 -11.14
CA GLN A 580 -12.32 -13.10 -9.88
C GLN A 580 -11.34 -13.70 -8.86
N SER A 581 -10.41 -14.54 -9.31
CA SER A 581 -9.36 -15.11 -8.45
C SER A 581 -8.36 -14.05 -7.99
N GLU A 582 -7.96 -13.13 -8.87
CA GLU A 582 -7.12 -11.99 -8.51
C GLU A 582 -7.83 -11.07 -7.52
N LEU A 583 -9.09 -10.71 -7.77
CA LEU A 583 -9.91 -9.89 -6.88
C LEU A 583 -9.94 -10.49 -5.47
N LYS A 584 -10.28 -11.78 -5.35
CA LYS A 584 -10.30 -12.50 -4.07
C LYS A 584 -8.92 -12.51 -3.37
N ASN A 585 -7.84 -12.65 -4.14
CA ASN A 585 -6.47 -12.57 -3.60
C ASN A 585 -6.12 -11.14 -3.12
N LYS A 586 -6.58 -10.09 -3.81
CA LYS A 586 -6.42 -8.69 -3.38
C LYS A 586 -7.28 -8.38 -2.15
N GLU A 587 -8.50 -8.91 -2.05
CA GLU A 587 -9.37 -8.80 -0.87
C GLU A 587 -8.74 -9.46 0.37
N ASN A 588 -8.18 -10.66 0.21
CA ASN A 588 -7.42 -11.35 1.25
C ASN A 588 -6.19 -10.52 1.70
N LEU A 589 -5.45 -9.92 0.76
CA LEU A 589 -4.33 -9.04 1.09
C LEU A 589 -4.79 -7.76 1.82
N VAL A 590 -5.90 -7.14 1.40
CA VAL A 590 -6.46 -5.94 2.04
C VAL A 590 -7.00 -6.24 3.44
N THR A 591 -7.60 -7.40 3.66
CA THR A 591 -8.06 -7.82 5.01
C THR A 591 -6.89 -8.15 5.94
N GLY A 592 -5.81 -8.75 5.41
CA GLY A 592 -4.52 -8.89 6.11
C GLY A 592 -3.94 -7.55 6.54
N LEU A 593 -3.71 -6.63 5.60
CA LEU A 593 -3.17 -5.29 5.89
C LEU A 593 -4.07 -4.48 6.85
N ARG A 594 -5.40 -4.70 6.84
CA ARG A 594 -6.34 -4.13 7.82
C ARG A 594 -6.27 -4.78 9.21
N LYS A 595 -5.75 -6.00 9.35
CA LYS A 595 -5.40 -6.60 10.65
C LYS A 595 -4.08 -6.00 11.15
N ASP A 596 -3.05 -6.00 10.31
CA ASP A 596 -1.71 -5.50 10.66
C ASP A 596 -1.75 -4.02 11.05
N MET A 597 -2.50 -3.18 10.31
CA MET A 597 -2.70 -1.77 10.67
C MET A 597 -3.42 -1.58 12.01
N ARG A 598 -4.33 -2.49 12.42
CA ARG A 598 -4.96 -2.43 13.75
C ARG A 598 -3.98 -2.80 14.85
N GLU A 599 -3.17 -3.84 14.64
CA GLU A 599 -2.12 -4.23 15.58
C GLU A 599 -1.05 -3.15 15.75
N MET A 600 -0.63 -2.51 14.66
CA MET A 600 0.33 -1.41 14.70
C MET A 600 -0.26 -0.15 15.37
N LYS A 601 -1.56 0.14 15.17
CA LYS A 601 -2.25 1.21 15.93
C LYS A 601 -2.29 0.90 17.43
N ALA A 602 -2.64 -0.32 17.84
CA ALA A 602 -2.66 -0.72 19.25
C ALA A 602 -1.26 -0.65 19.89
N LYS A 603 -0.21 -1.10 19.17
CA LYS A 603 1.18 -0.95 19.60
C LYS A 603 1.58 0.53 19.75
N ASN A 604 1.20 1.39 18.80
CA ASN A 604 1.49 2.82 18.86
C ASN A 604 0.78 3.50 20.03
N GLU A 605 -0.49 3.17 20.30
CA GLU A 605 -1.24 3.69 21.44
C GLU A 605 -0.63 3.26 22.79
N MET A 606 -0.17 2.00 22.90
CA MET A 606 0.58 1.54 24.08
C MET A 606 1.91 2.30 24.24
N LEU A 607 2.66 2.51 23.17
CA LEU A 607 3.90 3.28 23.21
C LEU A 607 3.66 4.76 23.59
N SER A 608 2.61 5.40 23.07
CA SER A 608 2.22 6.76 23.48
C SER A 608 1.86 6.84 24.96
N LYS A 609 1.17 5.83 25.52
CA LYS A 609 0.89 5.75 26.97
C LYS A 609 2.16 5.56 27.79
N THR A 610 3.11 4.74 27.34
CA THR A 610 4.42 4.59 28.00
C THR A 610 5.19 5.91 27.98
N ILE A 611 5.27 6.59 26.83
CA ILE A 611 5.94 7.89 26.70
C ILE A 611 5.33 8.91 27.66
N SER A 612 4.00 9.07 27.69
CA SER A 612 3.33 10.01 28.60
C SER A 612 3.54 9.67 30.08
N ASN A 613 3.55 8.39 30.43
CA ASN A 613 3.88 7.93 31.78
C ASN A 613 5.35 8.22 32.17
N ASP A 614 6.28 8.15 31.22
CA ASP A 614 7.70 8.44 31.47
C ASP A 614 7.97 9.96 31.49
N GLU A 615 7.31 10.75 30.64
CA GLU A 615 7.27 12.22 30.73
C GLU A 615 6.78 12.70 32.10
N LEU A 616 5.72 12.09 32.64
CA LEU A 616 5.22 12.38 33.99
C LEU A 616 6.25 12.05 35.09
N LYS A 617 7.00 10.94 34.95
CA LYS A 617 8.11 10.60 35.87
C LYS A 617 9.26 11.59 35.78
N PHE A 618 9.64 12.00 34.57
CA PHE A 618 10.68 13.01 34.37
C PHE A 618 10.27 14.37 34.94
N MET A 619 8.99 14.74 34.87
CA MET A 619 8.47 15.95 35.51
C MET A 619 8.54 15.86 37.04
N LYS A 620 8.12 14.72 37.64
CA LYS A 620 8.21 14.50 39.10
C LYS A 620 9.66 14.53 39.61
N MET A 621 10.56 13.76 38.99
CA MET A 621 11.98 13.78 39.34
C MET A 621 12.64 15.14 39.06
N GLY A 622 12.12 15.92 38.09
CA GLY A 622 12.53 17.31 37.86
C GLY A 622 12.17 18.25 39.02
N HIS A 623 10.98 18.09 39.61
CA HIS A 623 10.58 18.81 40.82
C HIS A 623 11.40 18.39 42.04
N GLU A 624 11.54 17.08 42.29
CA GLU A 624 12.35 16.51 43.37
C GLU A 624 13.81 17.02 43.31
N LEU A 625 14.43 17.03 42.13
CA LEU A 625 15.78 17.56 41.94
C LEU A 625 15.89 19.06 42.24
N GLU A 626 14.85 19.85 42.00
CA GLU A 626 14.84 21.28 42.33
C GLU A 626 14.55 21.53 43.81
N GLU A 627 13.82 20.65 44.49
CA GLU A 627 13.67 20.68 45.95
C GLU A 627 14.97 20.29 46.66
N MET A 628 15.63 19.19 46.25
CA MET A 628 16.98 18.85 46.73
C MET A 628 18.01 19.97 46.48
N ARG A 629 17.85 20.77 45.41
CA ARG A 629 18.68 21.97 45.19
C ARG A 629 18.37 23.09 46.17
N LYS A 630 17.09 23.37 46.47
CA LYS A 630 16.69 24.34 47.50
C LYS A 630 17.23 23.93 48.87
N GLU A 631 17.08 22.67 49.26
CA GLU A 631 17.62 22.13 50.52
C GLU A 631 19.14 22.27 50.59
N ARG A 632 19.88 21.82 49.56
CA ARG A 632 21.34 21.98 49.49
C ARG A 632 21.76 23.45 49.59
N ASN A 633 21.03 24.37 48.96
CA ASN A 633 21.30 25.81 49.05
C ASN A 633 21.03 26.36 50.47
N LEU A 634 19.97 25.90 51.14
CA LEU A 634 19.65 26.24 52.52
C LEU A 634 20.73 25.72 53.50
N VAL A 635 21.15 24.46 53.36
CA VAL A 635 22.26 23.88 54.14
C VAL A 635 23.56 24.63 53.88
N GLY A 636 23.85 25.00 52.62
CA GLY A 636 25.00 25.84 52.29
C GLY A 636 24.97 27.20 53.00
N LEU A 637 23.82 27.87 53.03
CA LEU A 637 23.64 29.13 53.75
C LEU A 637 23.78 28.96 55.28
N GLN A 638 23.28 27.85 55.84
CA GLN A 638 23.48 27.52 57.26
C GLN A 638 24.96 27.26 57.58
N MET A 639 25.70 26.56 56.70
CA MET A 639 27.14 26.33 56.85
C MET A 639 27.95 27.63 56.79
N VAL A 640 27.59 28.58 55.91
CA VAL A 640 28.22 29.91 55.88
C VAL A 640 27.99 30.64 57.21
N ARG A 641 26.74 30.75 57.66
CA ARG A 641 26.41 31.39 58.96
C ARG A 641 27.14 30.74 60.14
N ARG A 642 27.27 29.41 60.15
CA ARG A 642 28.04 28.66 61.16
C ARG A 642 29.53 28.95 61.11
N ASN A 643 30.10 29.14 59.91
CA ASN A 643 31.49 29.55 59.78
C ASN A 643 31.70 30.99 60.28
N ASP A 644 30.77 31.91 59.98
CA ASP A 644 30.81 33.29 60.48
C ASP A 644 30.70 33.33 62.01
N GLU A 645 29.79 32.56 62.60
CA GLU A 645 29.68 32.32 64.06
C GLU A 645 31.02 31.84 64.64
N ILE A 646 31.69 30.87 64.00
CA ILE A 646 33.00 30.33 64.42
C ILE A 646 34.11 31.38 64.32
N VAL A 647 34.11 32.25 63.30
CA VAL A 647 35.08 33.36 63.18
C VAL A 647 34.90 34.35 64.33
N VAL A 648 33.68 34.80 64.59
CA VAL A 648 33.37 35.72 65.70
C VAL A 648 33.71 35.11 67.07
N ILE A 649 33.54 33.79 67.24
CA ILE A 649 33.95 33.09 68.48
C ILE A 649 35.48 33.04 68.60
N LYS A 650 36.22 32.79 67.51
CA LYS A 650 37.69 32.82 67.51
C LYS A 650 38.24 34.21 67.83
N GLU A 651 37.65 35.27 67.29
CA GLU A 651 38.02 36.65 67.59
C GLU A 651 37.79 36.98 69.07
N LYS A 652 36.62 36.61 69.62
CA LYS A 652 36.31 36.77 71.06
C LYS A 652 37.30 36.00 71.94
N LEU A 653 37.67 34.78 71.55
CA LEU A 653 38.66 33.96 72.26
C LEU A 653 40.06 34.58 72.20
N GLN A 654 40.48 35.12 71.05
CA GLN A 654 41.76 35.82 70.92
C GLN A 654 41.80 37.11 71.77
N ILE A 655 40.71 37.88 71.81
CA ILE A 655 40.59 39.07 72.67
C ILE A 655 40.67 38.68 74.15
N ALA A 656 39.98 37.61 74.57
CA ALA A 656 40.03 37.09 75.93
C ALA A 656 41.43 36.56 76.31
N GLN A 657 42.10 35.86 75.40
CA GLN A 657 43.47 35.39 75.60
C GLN A 657 44.45 36.56 75.73
N ASN A 658 44.39 37.55 74.82
CA ASN A 658 45.21 38.76 74.90
C ASN A 658 44.97 39.52 76.22
N ALA A 659 43.73 39.56 76.73
CA ALA A 659 43.42 40.16 78.03
C ALA A 659 44.01 39.36 79.20
N LEU A 660 43.96 38.03 79.15
CA LEU A 660 44.55 37.14 80.14
C LEU A 660 46.08 37.22 80.16
N ASP A 661 46.74 37.28 79.00
CA ASP A 661 48.19 37.40 78.87
C ASP A 661 48.69 38.76 79.38
N ASN A 662 47.95 39.84 79.07
CA ASN A 662 48.21 41.17 79.64
C ASN A 662 48.03 41.18 81.16
N GLY A 663 46.93 40.60 81.68
CA GLY A 663 46.68 40.49 83.12
C GLY A 663 47.74 39.66 83.85
N THR A 664 48.18 38.56 83.25
CA THR A 664 49.26 37.70 83.76
C THR A 664 50.60 38.45 83.76
N THR A 665 50.88 39.23 82.70
CA THR A 665 52.09 40.06 82.62
C THR A 665 52.09 41.14 83.71
N GLN A 666 50.96 41.84 83.91
CA GLN A 666 50.81 42.84 84.98
C GLN A 666 50.92 42.20 86.37
N TYR A 667 50.31 41.03 86.59
CA TYR A 667 50.45 40.29 87.84
C TYR A 667 51.91 39.93 88.13
N ASN A 668 52.63 39.39 87.14
CA ASN A 668 54.05 39.05 87.28
C ASN A 668 54.93 40.29 87.56
N GLN A 669 54.62 41.43 86.95
CA GLN A 669 55.26 42.71 87.29
C GLN A 669 55.00 43.09 88.76
N ARG A 670 53.76 42.96 89.26
CA ARG A 670 53.46 43.23 90.69
C ARG A 670 54.11 42.24 91.65
N VAL A 671 54.29 40.98 91.25
CA VAL A 671 55.04 39.99 92.05
C VAL A 671 56.52 40.38 92.15
N GLU A 672 57.13 40.88 91.07
CA GLU A 672 58.51 41.36 91.10
C GLU A 672 58.66 42.71 91.84
N ASP A 673 57.71 43.65 91.68
CA ASP A 673 57.63 44.87 92.51
C ASP A 673 57.65 44.50 94.00
N ILE A 674 56.81 43.55 94.41
CA ILE A 674 56.73 43.05 95.79
C ILE A 674 58.03 42.35 96.20
N ARG A 675 58.71 41.64 95.29
CA ARG A 675 60.00 40.98 95.57
C ARG A 675 61.12 42.00 95.79
N LEU A 676 61.16 43.05 94.98
CA LEU A 676 62.11 44.17 95.10
C LEU A 676 61.85 44.98 96.38
N LEU A 677 60.59 45.30 96.70
CA LEU A 677 60.22 45.97 97.96
C LEU A 677 60.57 45.11 99.19
N LYS A 678 60.35 43.79 99.15
CA LYS A 678 60.79 42.88 100.23
C LYS A 678 62.31 42.85 100.38
N LYS A 679 63.06 42.89 99.28
CA LYS A 679 64.52 43.01 99.32
C LYS A 679 64.96 44.33 99.95
N GLU A 680 64.30 45.44 99.61
CA GLU A 680 64.64 46.76 100.14
C GLU A 680 64.29 46.90 101.64
N ILE A 681 63.16 46.35 102.08
CA ILE A 681 62.84 46.21 103.50
C ILE A 681 63.93 45.41 104.23
N SER A 682 64.47 44.35 103.60
CA SER A 682 65.59 43.58 104.16
C SER A 682 66.90 44.38 104.20
N ASN A 683 67.19 45.20 103.19
CA ASN A 683 68.36 46.09 103.16
C ASN A 683 68.26 47.14 104.29
N LEU A 684 67.14 47.86 104.38
CA LEU A 684 66.91 48.88 105.41
C LEU A 684 66.88 48.27 106.83
N HIS A 685 66.42 47.03 106.97
CA HIS A 685 66.49 46.32 108.25
C HIS A 685 67.94 45.97 108.65
N THR A 686 68.75 45.44 107.73
CA THR A 686 70.17 45.16 108.04
C THR A 686 70.97 46.43 108.27
N GLU A 687 70.71 47.51 107.52
CA GLU A 687 71.27 48.84 107.79
C GLU A 687 70.88 49.36 109.18
N SER A 688 69.59 49.29 109.55
CA SER A 688 69.13 49.67 110.90
C SER A 688 69.83 48.88 112.01
N VAL A 689 70.05 47.57 111.79
CA VAL A 689 70.78 46.70 112.73
C VAL A 689 72.27 47.07 112.79
N CYS A 690 72.91 47.35 111.65
CA CYS A 690 74.30 47.82 111.60
C CYS A 690 74.48 49.18 112.29
N LEU A 691 73.58 50.14 112.06
CA LEU A 691 73.59 51.45 112.72
C LEU A 691 73.38 51.33 114.24
N LYS A 692 72.48 50.44 114.70
CA LYS A 692 72.33 50.13 116.14
C LYS A 692 73.60 49.54 116.74
N HIS A 693 74.31 48.66 116.02
CA HIS A 693 75.61 48.15 116.46
C HIS A 693 76.70 49.23 116.46
N ALA A 694 76.73 50.13 115.48
CA ALA A 694 77.65 51.26 115.44
C ALA A 694 77.42 52.25 116.59
N ILE A 695 76.17 52.56 116.92
CA ILE A 695 75.81 53.38 118.09
C ILE A 695 76.27 52.71 119.39
N LYS A 696 76.02 51.40 119.55
CA LYS A 696 76.48 50.63 120.72
C LYS A 696 78.00 50.62 120.84
N SER A 697 78.72 50.33 119.75
CA SER A 697 80.18 50.39 119.67
C SER A 697 80.71 51.79 120.03
N THR A 698 80.05 52.85 119.56
CA THR A 698 80.41 54.23 119.91
C THR A 698 80.22 54.52 121.41
N ALA A 699 79.15 53.99 122.03
CA ALA A 699 78.93 54.10 123.47
C ALA A 699 79.97 53.31 124.28
N ASP A 700 80.38 52.13 123.81
CA ASP A 700 81.41 51.31 124.46
C ASP A 700 82.82 51.92 124.27
N MET A 701 83.13 52.52 123.12
CA MET A 701 84.34 53.34 122.93
C MET A 701 84.36 54.57 123.86
N ARG A 702 83.22 55.23 124.13
CA ARG A 702 83.14 56.31 125.13
C ARG A 702 83.46 55.81 126.55
N LYS A 703 82.99 54.62 126.93
CA LYS A 703 83.37 53.99 128.21
C LYS A 703 84.88 53.70 128.25
N GLU A 704 85.43 53.18 127.16
CA GLU A 704 86.84 52.84 127.07
C GLU A 704 87.74 54.08 127.10
N ILE A 705 87.35 55.19 126.49
CA ILE A 705 88.05 56.49 126.65
C ILE A 705 88.09 56.90 128.14
N VAL A 706 86.99 56.77 128.89
CA VAL A 706 86.96 57.07 130.33
C VAL A 706 87.81 56.07 131.13
N ARG A 707 87.84 54.78 130.75
CA ARG A 707 88.71 53.77 131.37
C ARG A 707 90.19 54.10 131.13
N LEU A 708 90.56 54.41 129.89
CA LEU A 708 91.92 54.78 129.51
C LEU A 708 92.35 56.10 130.15
N GLN A 709 91.47 57.10 130.30
CA GLN A 709 91.76 58.32 131.06
C GLN A 709 92.03 58.02 132.54
N ARG A 710 91.26 57.13 133.18
CA ARG A 710 91.51 56.68 134.56
C ARG A 710 92.85 55.93 134.67
N SER A 711 93.14 54.98 133.78
CA SER A 711 94.41 54.25 133.78
C SER A 711 95.61 55.12 133.43
N LEU A 712 95.47 56.10 132.52
CA LEU A 712 96.50 57.10 132.26
C LEU A 712 96.79 57.94 133.51
N ASN A 713 95.78 58.29 134.30
CA ASN A 713 95.97 59.03 135.54
C ASN A 713 96.62 58.16 136.64
N GLN A 714 96.26 56.88 136.72
CA GLN A 714 96.94 55.90 137.57
C GLN A 714 98.42 55.74 137.19
N GLU A 715 98.73 55.59 135.90
CA GLU A 715 100.13 55.50 135.42
C GLU A 715 100.88 56.84 135.55
N ARG A 716 100.22 57.99 135.50
CA ARG A 716 100.84 59.29 135.86
C ARG A 716 101.22 59.36 137.34
N ILE A 717 100.38 58.81 138.24
CA ILE A 717 100.71 58.68 139.67
C ILE A 717 101.84 57.66 139.86
N ARG A 718 101.80 56.53 139.15
CA ARG A 718 102.84 55.50 139.18
C ARG A 718 104.19 56.00 138.67
N ILE A 719 104.21 56.74 137.57
CA ILE A 719 105.41 57.40 137.05
C ILE A 719 105.93 58.42 138.06
N ARG A 720 105.05 59.18 138.75
CA ARG A 720 105.49 60.09 139.82
C ARG A 720 106.18 59.35 140.97
N ALA A 721 105.59 58.26 141.46
CA ALA A 721 106.21 57.40 142.48
C ALA A 721 107.54 56.81 141.98
N LEU A 722 107.57 56.23 140.77
CA LEU A 722 108.80 55.71 140.14
C LEU A 722 109.85 56.81 139.86
N THR A 723 109.46 58.08 139.80
CA THR A 723 110.36 59.24 139.69
C THR A 723 110.87 59.71 141.06
N GLU A 724 110.21 59.32 142.14
CA GLU A 724 110.74 59.42 143.51
C GLU A 724 111.66 58.23 143.81
N ASP A 725 111.27 57.00 143.45
CA ASP A 725 112.14 55.81 143.51
C ASP A 725 113.44 56.02 142.71
N ALA A 726 113.36 56.65 141.53
CA ALA A 726 114.52 56.98 140.70
C ALA A 726 115.50 58.01 141.33
N LYS A 727 115.11 58.71 142.40
CA LYS A 727 116.02 59.57 143.19
C LYS A 727 116.79 58.79 144.25
N THR A 728 116.37 57.56 144.58
CA THR A 728 116.98 56.69 145.61
C THR A 728 117.16 55.26 145.06
N PRO A 729 118.15 55.02 144.18
CA PRO A 729 118.23 53.80 143.38
C PRO A 729 118.81 52.59 144.13
N THR A 730 117.95 51.80 144.78
CA THR A 730 118.25 50.39 145.09
C THR A 730 117.92 49.52 143.87
N GLY A 731 118.93 48.87 143.27
CA GLY A 731 118.84 48.21 141.94
C GLY A 731 118.05 46.89 141.87
N VAL A 732 118.19 46.05 140.83
CA VAL A 732 119.21 45.99 139.76
C VAL A 732 118.62 45.44 138.45
N HIS A 733 118.91 46.11 137.32
CA HIS A 733 118.77 45.72 135.90
C HIS A 733 117.42 45.20 135.33
N ARG A 734 117.18 45.55 134.05
CA ARG A 734 115.95 45.29 133.28
C ARG A 734 116.29 45.10 131.79
N TRP A 735 115.56 44.20 131.11
CA TRP A 735 115.50 43.97 129.64
C TRP A 735 116.49 43.01 128.94
N ARG A 736 115.97 42.37 127.86
CA ARG A 736 116.63 41.59 126.79
C ARG A 736 115.80 41.74 125.50
N ILE A 737 116.42 41.61 124.32
CA ILE A 737 115.82 41.88 122.99
C ILE A 737 115.52 40.57 122.22
N LEU A 738 114.59 40.60 121.25
CA LEU A 738 114.17 39.48 120.37
C LEU A 738 114.34 39.84 118.87
N LYS A 739 114.30 38.87 117.93
CA LYS A 739 114.55 39.05 116.47
C LYS A 739 113.65 38.20 115.55
N GLY A 740 113.46 38.65 114.30
CA GLY A 740 112.86 37.94 113.14
C GLY A 740 112.90 38.80 111.86
N GLU A 741 112.82 38.21 110.66
CA GLU A 741 112.87 38.88 109.33
C GLU A 741 111.98 38.20 108.26
N ASP A 742 111.69 38.90 107.14
CA ASP A 742 110.69 38.56 106.11
C ASP A 742 111.27 38.12 104.72
N PRO A 743 110.50 37.42 103.86
CA PRO A 743 110.96 36.82 102.59
C PRO A 743 111.01 37.79 101.37
N LYS A 744 111.70 37.36 100.30
CA LYS A 744 112.16 38.24 99.20
C LYS A 744 111.30 38.24 97.91
N LYS A 745 111.18 39.43 97.33
CA LYS A 745 110.37 39.85 96.15
C LYS A 745 110.46 38.97 94.88
N PHE A 746 111.53 38.22 94.67
CA PHE A 746 111.73 37.41 93.45
C PHE A 746 110.68 36.32 93.27
N GLN A 747 110.31 35.61 94.35
CA GLN A 747 109.37 34.48 94.31
C GLN A 747 107.93 34.89 93.89
N LEU A 748 107.55 36.16 94.05
CA LEU A 748 106.27 36.66 93.54
C LEU A 748 106.29 36.88 92.01
N LEU A 749 107.43 37.30 91.45
CA LEU A 749 107.54 37.63 90.02
C LEU A 749 107.48 36.39 89.13
N GLU A 750 108.16 35.31 89.52
CA GLU A 750 108.11 34.01 88.84
C GLU A 750 106.67 33.47 88.78
N LYS A 751 105.99 33.47 89.93
CA LYS A 751 104.60 33.00 90.06
C LYS A 751 103.63 33.81 89.19
N LEU A 752 103.87 35.11 89.00
CA LEU A 752 103.07 35.99 88.15
C LEU A 752 103.24 35.67 86.66
N GLN A 753 104.46 35.42 86.19
CA GLN A 753 104.72 35.06 84.78
C GLN A 753 104.07 33.71 84.38
N VAL A 754 104.09 32.72 85.28
CA VAL A 754 103.44 31.41 85.05
C VAL A 754 101.93 31.57 84.86
N LEU A 755 101.29 32.42 85.66
CA LEU A 755 99.85 32.69 85.56
C LEU A 755 99.49 33.43 84.25
N GLN A 756 100.30 34.40 83.82
CA GLN A 756 100.09 35.10 82.55
C GLN A 756 100.16 34.17 81.32
N LYS A 757 101.14 33.26 81.27
CA LYS A 757 101.24 32.26 80.19
C LYS A 757 100.02 31.32 80.15
N ARG A 758 99.46 30.96 81.30
CA ARG A 758 98.25 30.11 81.39
C ARG A 758 97.00 30.83 80.85
N ALA A 759 96.82 32.11 81.21
CA ALA A 759 95.69 32.93 80.76
C ALA A 759 95.68 33.12 79.23
N LEU A 760 96.83 33.41 78.62
CA LEU A 760 96.96 33.54 77.16
C LEU A 760 96.56 32.27 76.42
N LYS A 761 96.97 31.08 76.91
CA LYS A 761 96.61 29.80 76.28
C LYS A 761 95.09 29.56 76.25
N GLN A 762 94.40 29.81 77.37
CA GLN A 762 92.93 29.68 77.43
C GLN A 762 92.21 30.72 76.55
N SER A 763 92.77 31.92 76.38
CA SER A 763 92.20 32.94 75.50
C SER A 763 92.22 32.50 74.02
N ILE A 764 93.30 31.87 73.57
CA ILE A 764 93.44 31.34 72.20
C ILE A 764 92.46 30.17 71.98
N GLU A 765 92.38 29.25 72.95
CA GLU A 765 91.50 28.09 72.91
C GLU A 765 90.01 28.48 72.82
N ASN A 766 89.57 29.45 73.62
CA ASN A 766 88.23 30.03 73.54
C ASN A 766 87.93 30.70 72.19
N SER A 767 88.93 31.34 71.56
CA SER A 767 88.77 31.95 70.24
C SER A 767 88.56 30.88 69.15
N ASN A 768 89.35 29.80 69.20
CA ASN A 768 89.25 28.69 68.24
C ASN A 768 87.89 27.95 68.34
N ILE A 769 87.34 27.82 69.56
CA ILE A 769 86.00 27.23 69.76
C ILE A 769 84.91 28.13 69.16
N LYS A 770 84.99 29.46 69.35
CA LYS A 770 84.03 30.41 68.76
C LYS A 770 84.03 30.38 67.22
N ASN A 771 85.21 30.30 66.60
CA ASN A 771 85.32 30.24 65.14
C ASN A 771 84.66 28.97 64.57
N LYS A 772 84.95 27.79 65.17
CA LYS A 772 84.32 26.52 64.77
C LYS A 772 82.80 26.53 64.93
N PHE A 773 82.28 27.19 65.97
CA PHE A 773 80.83 27.35 66.16
C PHE A 773 80.22 28.23 65.06
N ALA A 774 80.85 29.35 64.71
CA ALA A 774 80.39 30.23 63.64
C ALA A 774 80.40 29.54 62.26
N GLU A 775 81.42 28.74 61.96
CA GLU A 775 81.49 27.92 60.74
C GLU A 775 80.35 26.88 60.69
N ALA A 776 80.12 26.15 61.78
CA ALA A 776 79.04 25.17 61.90
C ALA A 776 77.64 25.79 61.80
N GLN A 777 77.43 27.00 62.34
CA GLN A 777 76.19 27.74 62.15
C GLN A 777 76.01 28.14 60.68
N LYS A 778 77.06 28.65 60.03
CA LYS A 778 77.02 29.10 58.63
C LYS A 778 76.70 27.97 57.65
N THR A 779 77.21 26.75 57.89
CA THR A 779 76.85 25.56 57.09
C THR A 779 75.44 25.05 57.39
N ASN A 780 74.96 25.15 58.63
CA ASN A 780 73.57 24.84 58.98
C ASN A 780 72.58 25.77 58.24
N GLU A 781 72.90 27.06 58.13
CA GLU A 781 72.09 28.06 57.43
C GLU A 781 72.12 27.93 55.90
N THR A 782 73.21 27.46 55.29
CA THR A 782 73.23 27.15 53.84
C THR A 782 72.48 25.85 53.55
N LEU A 783 72.63 24.81 54.38
CA LEU A 783 71.83 23.57 54.27
C LEU A 783 70.33 23.85 54.39
N LYS A 784 69.90 24.70 55.34
CA LYS A 784 68.50 25.14 55.46
C LYS A 784 67.98 25.88 54.23
N ARG A 785 68.80 26.73 53.61
CA ARG A 785 68.45 27.43 52.36
C ARG A 785 68.36 26.51 51.14
N MET A 786 69.22 25.49 51.06
CA MET A 786 69.10 24.46 50.02
C MET A 786 67.86 23.58 50.24
N LEU A 787 67.59 23.17 51.49
CA LEU A 787 66.38 22.40 51.84
C LEU A 787 65.09 23.17 51.55
N SER A 788 65.05 24.50 51.72
CA SER A 788 63.85 25.29 51.38
C SER A 788 63.59 25.42 49.87
N HIS A 789 64.59 25.15 49.03
CA HIS A 789 64.47 25.15 47.57
C HIS A 789 64.31 23.74 46.96
N MET A 790 64.46 22.69 47.77
CA MET A 790 64.26 21.31 47.31
C MET A 790 62.76 20.96 47.30
N PRO A 791 62.19 20.46 46.18
CA PRO A 791 60.77 20.17 46.10
C PRO A 791 60.38 18.98 46.99
N THR A 792 59.67 19.29 48.08
CA THR A 792 59.15 18.32 49.06
C THR A 792 58.19 17.32 48.42
N VAL A 793 57.97 16.19 49.11
CA VAL A 793 57.11 15.09 48.64
C VAL A 793 55.70 15.58 48.28
N GLU A 794 55.14 16.53 49.03
CA GLU A 794 53.88 17.20 48.69
C GLU A 794 53.90 17.89 47.34
N ILE A 795 54.97 18.62 47.00
CA ILE A 795 55.09 19.36 45.74
C ILE A 795 55.16 18.36 44.58
N LYS A 796 55.89 17.25 44.75
CA LYS A 796 55.91 16.14 43.77
C LYS A 796 54.52 15.51 43.61
N HIS A 797 53.80 15.27 44.70
CA HIS A 797 52.43 14.71 44.64
C HIS A 797 51.44 15.68 43.97
N LYS A 798 51.48 16.97 44.33
CA LYS A 798 50.68 18.05 43.71
C LYS A 798 50.97 18.14 42.21
N LEU A 799 52.23 18.01 41.78
CA LEU A 799 52.62 17.98 40.36
C LEU A 799 52.05 16.75 39.61
N VAL A 800 52.12 15.55 40.20
CA VAL A 800 51.55 14.31 39.60
C VAL A 800 50.02 14.42 39.46
N VAL A 801 49.33 14.97 40.46
CA VAL A 801 47.88 15.23 40.40
C VAL A 801 47.56 16.23 39.28
N GLN A 802 48.29 17.34 39.17
CA GLN A 802 48.07 18.33 38.11
C GLN A 802 48.40 17.79 36.71
N GLN A 803 49.43 16.94 36.56
CA GLN A 803 49.69 16.23 35.30
C GLN A 803 48.54 15.28 34.93
N ARG A 804 47.93 14.59 35.90
CA ARG A 804 46.75 13.73 35.67
C ARG A 804 45.53 14.55 35.24
N ILE A 805 45.28 15.70 35.87
CA ILE A 805 44.20 16.64 35.50
C ILE A 805 44.44 17.20 34.09
N ASN A 806 45.64 17.69 33.78
CA ASN A 806 45.97 18.19 32.44
C ASN A 806 45.79 17.11 31.36
N ARG A 807 46.23 15.87 31.59
CA ARG A 807 45.99 14.75 30.66
C ARG A 807 44.50 14.46 30.43
N GLN A 808 43.63 14.66 31.42
CA GLN A 808 42.18 14.57 31.25
C GLN A 808 41.62 15.76 30.44
N MET A 809 42.08 16.99 30.71
CA MET A 809 41.68 18.18 29.97
C MET A 809 42.13 18.13 28.51
N THR A 810 43.34 17.66 28.21
CA THR A 810 43.79 17.42 26.83
C THR A 810 42.94 16.36 26.12
N LYS A 811 42.46 15.32 26.82
CA LYS A 811 41.51 14.36 26.23
C LYS A 811 40.16 15.03 25.90
N LYS A 812 39.59 15.81 26.81
CA LYS A 812 38.35 16.58 26.55
C LYS A 812 38.51 17.58 25.40
N LEU A 813 39.64 18.29 25.33
CA LEU A 813 39.93 19.20 24.21
C LEU A 813 40.08 18.44 22.88
N LYS A 814 40.58 17.20 22.88
CA LYS A 814 40.61 16.36 21.68
C LYS A 814 39.23 15.87 21.25
N THR A 815 38.32 15.52 22.17
CA THR A 815 36.94 15.17 21.78
C THR A 815 36.19 16.40 21.27
N LEU A 816 36.21 17.51 22.01
CA LEU A 816 35.60 18.78 21.58
C LEU A 816 36.16 19.31 20.25
N SER A 817 37.44 19.07 19.96
CA SER A 817 38.04 19.39 18.65
C SER A 817 37.62 18.44 17.53
N ALA A 818 37.32 17.17 17.84
CA ALA A 818 36.79 16.22 16.88
C ALA A 818 35.30 16.47 16.60
N GLU A 819 34.51 16.73 17.65
CA GLU A 819 33.12 17.20 17.58
C GLU A 819 33.03 18.46 16.71
N ARG A 820 33.81 19.50 17.00
CA ARG A 820 33.86 20.72 16.18
C ARG A 820 34.36 20.49 14.75
N SER A 821 35.17 19.45 14.50
CA SER A 821 35.58 19.06 13.14
C SER A 821 34.43 18.40 12.37
N LEU A 822 33.63 17.55 13.04
CA LEU A 822 32.41 16.99 12.49
C LEU A 822 31.37 18.09 12.22
N ASP A 823 31.15 19.01 13.15
CA ASP A 823 30.29 20.19 12.95
C ASP A 823 30.71 21.01 11.73
N MET A 824 32.03 21.20 11.53
CA MET A 824 32.58 21.92 10.38
C MET A 824 32.32 21.17 9.06
N ILE A 825 32.42 19.83 9.06
CA ILE A 825 32.13 18.97 7.89
C ILE A 825 30.63 18.94 7.59
N GLU A 826 29.78 18.86 8.61
CA GLU A 826 28.32 18.98 8.47
C GLU A 826 27.93 20.37 7.95
N TRP A 827 28.50 21.43 8.50
CA TRP A 827 28.24 22.80 8.06
C TRP A 827 28.67 23.01 6.60
N ASN A 828 29.86 22.53 6.20
CA ASN A 828 30.29 22.57 4.81
C ASN A 828 29.39 21.73 3.88
N SER A 829 28.88 20.59 4.36
CA SER A 829 27.95 19.73 3.62
C SER A 829 26.57 20.39 3.48
N ARG A 830 26.10 21.13 4.49
CA ARG A 830 24.91 21.98 4.42
C ARG A 830 25.14 23.14 3.44
N GLN A 831 26.31 23.80 3.48
CA GLN A 831 26.67 24.86 2.51
C GLN A 831 26.69 24.37 1.06
N PHE A 832 27.25 23.19 0.77
CA PHE A 832 27.19 22.60 -0.58
C PHE A 832 25.75 22.38 -1.06
N ASN A 833 24.86 21.93 -0.17
CA ASN A 833 23.43 21.75 -0.48
C ASN A 833 22.67 23.08 -0.67
N TYR A 834 23.12 24.19 -0.08
CA TYR A 834 22.58 25.53 -0.34
C TYR A 834 23.19 26.18 -1.61
N ALA A 835 24.48 25.99 -1.87
CA ALA A 835 25.15 26.48 -3.07
C ALA A 835 24.52 25.91 -4.36
N GLY A 836 24.12 24.63 -4.34
CA GLY A 836 23.35 23.99 -5.41
C GLY A 836 21.97 24.62 -5.69
N LYS A 837 21.49 25.57 -4.86
CA LYS A 837 20.25 26.32 -5.04
C LYS A 837 20.45 27.84 -5.18
N LEU A 838 21.69 28.34 -5.17
CA LEU A 838 22.00 29.78 -5.16
C LEU A 838 22.97 30.24 -6.26
N ASN A 839 23.27 29.38 -7.25
CA ASN A 839 23.94 29.79 -8.50
C ASN A 839 22.97 30.60 -9.40
N GLY A 840 22.55 31.78 -8.93
CA GLY A 840 21.49 32.57 -9.56
C GLY A 840 21.39 34.04 -9.12
N MET A 841 22.36 34.59 -8.38
CA MET A 841 22.50 36.04 -8.16
C MET A 841 23.95 36.45 -7.85
N GLU A 842 24.21 37.75 -7.80
CA GLU A 842 25.45 38.37 -8.28
C GLU A 842 26.64 38.45 -7.29
N LYS A 843 27.79 38.84 -7.83
CA LYS A 843 29.06 39.11 -7.13
C LYS A 843 28.95 40.40 -6.30
N PHE A 844 29.64 40.49 -5.15
CA PHE A 844 30.47 41.66 -4.77
C PHE A 844 31.54 41.25 -3.71
N PRO A 845 32.74 41.88 -3.63
CA PRO A 845 33.86 41.34 -2.82
C PRO A 845 34.57 42.35 -1.87
N LEU A 846 35.50 41.84 -1.02
CA LEU A 846 36.53 42.58 -0.22
C LEU A 846 35.94 43.40 0.99
N ILE A 847 36.57 43.76 2.12
CA ILE A 847 37.85 43.52 2.87
C ILE A 847 37.62 44.03 4.34
N PRO A 848 38.50 43.96 5.39
CA PRO A 848 39.77 43.25 5.64
C PRO A 848 39.74 42.41 6.96
N LYS A 849 40.81 42.47 7.78
CA LYS A 849 40.85 42.19 9.24
C LYS A 849 41.39 43.45 9.97
N PRO A 850 41.14 43.67 11.27
CA PRO A 850 41.90 44.62 12.09
C PRO A 850 43.19 43.98 12.65
N GLU A 851 44.17 44.83 12.99
CA GLU A 851 45.54 44.44 13.39
C GLU A 851 45.80 44.60 14.90
N THR A 852 46.91 44.02 15.36
CA THR A 852 47.46 44.19 16.71
C THR A 852 48.14 45.54 16.90
N ASN A 853 48.02 46.15 18.09
CA ASN A 853 49.06 47.04 18.61
C ASN A 853 49.19 46.98 20.15
N ILE A 854 50.35 46.47 20.58
CA ILE A 854 51.37 47.15 21.41
C ILE A 854 50.93 47.89 22.69
N ALA A 855 51.43 47.41 23.83
CA ALA A 855 51.88 48.24 24.95
C ALA A 855 52.91 47.47 25.83
N GLN A 856 54.16 47.94 25.85
CA GLN A 856 55.18 47.65 26.88
C GLN A 856 55.85 48.98 27.27
N PRO A 857 56.15 49.14 28.56
CA PRO A 857 57.45 49.67 29.01
C PRO A 857 58.18 48.56 29.80
N SER A 858 59.40 48.16 29.42
CA SER A 858 60.69 48.74 29.85
C SER A 858 60.94 48.66 31.37
N GLU A 859 62.07 48.25 31.91
CA GLU A 859 63.30 47.53 31.52
C GLU A 859 64.25 47.66 32.75
N PHE A 860 65.53 47.26 32.63
CA PHE A 860 66.57 47.26 33.69
C PHE A 860 66.34 46.19 34.80
N GLU A 861 67.34 45.41 35.23
CA GLU A 861 68.77 45.39 34.86
C GLU A 861 69.33 43.94 34.92
N GLY A 862 70.42 43.66 34.18
CA GLY A 862 71.08 42.34 34.11
C GLY A 862 72.11 42.10 35.24
N PRO A 863 73.04 41.11 35.14
CA PRO A 863 73.50 40.42 33.91
C PRO A 863 73.78 38.90 34.07
N GLN A 864 74.64 38.35 33.19
CA GLN A 864 75.18 36.96 33.11
C GLN A 864 74.23 35.94 32.45
N LYS A 865 74.42 35.48 31.19
CA LYS A 865 75.56 34.97 30.38
C LYS A 865 75.88 33.46 30.55
N TYR A 866 75.28 32.67 29.65
CA TYR A 866 75.89 31.66 28.76
C TYR A 866 76.53 30.34 29.28
N LEU A 867 76.21 29.29 28.49
CA LEU A 867 77.00 28.10 28.09
C LEU A 867 77.33 26.96 29.09
N ASP A 868 76.73 25.80 28.78
CA ASP A 868 77.26 24.43 28.67
C ASP A 868 78.52 23.95 29.43
N CYS A 869 78.40 22.68 29.88
CA CYS A 869 79.50 21.71 30.14
C CYS A 869 80.44 22.00 31.34
N ALA A 870 80.94 21.00 32.10
CA ALA A 870 80.89 19.54 31.94
C ALA A 870 81.09 18.80 33.29
N LEU A 871 81.05 17.46 33.24
CA LEU A 871 81.83 16.49 34.03
C LEU A 871 81.99 16.67 35.56
N PHE A 872 81.64 15.61 36.29
CA PHE A 872 82.67 14.84 37.01
C PHE A 872 82.41 13.34 36.85
N SER A 873 83.49 12.56 36.82
CA SER A 873 83.49 11.10 36.80
C SER A 873 84.29 10.62 37.99
N ASP A 874 83.81 9.59 38.69
CA ASP A 874 84.70 8.65 39.38
C ASP A 874 85.16 7.58 38.36
N ALA A 875 86.21 6.83 38.69
CA ALA A 875 87.03 6.12 37.71
C ALA A 875 86.91 4.58 37.73
N ASP A 876 87.71 3.95 36.86
CA ASP A 876 88.06 2.52 36.75
C ASP A 876 86.97 1.59 36.16
N THR A 877 87.11 1.09 34.92
CA THR A 877 88.23 0.22 34.50
C THR A 877 88.56 0.27 32.99
N ASN A 878 89.78 -0.14 32.64
CA ASN A 878 90.21 -0.49 31.27
C ASN A 878 89.54 -1.84 30.83
N THR A 879 89.52 -2.30 29.57
CA THR A 879 90.39 -2.08 28.40
C THR A 879 89.71 -2.58 27.10
N SER A 880 90.26 -2.25 25.91
CA SER A 880 90.00 -2.89 24.59
C SER A 880 88.64 -2.54 23.93
N LEU A 881 88.51 -2.11 22.66
CA LEU A 881 89.01 -2.63 21.37
C LEU A 881 88.48 -4.06 21.08
N ILE A 882 87.88 -4.39 19.93
CA ILE A 882 88.05 -3.82 18.56
C ILE A 882 86.75 -3.93 17.70
N CYS A 883 86.82 -3.43 16.46
CA CYS A 883 85.76 -3.24 15.45
C CYS A 883 84.88 -4.44 15.00
N GLU A 884 83.86 -4.08 14.20
CA GLU A 884 83.06 -4.91 13.26
C GLU A 884 82.01 -5.85 13.86
N LYS A 885 80.75 -5.88 13.40
CA LYS A 885 80.14 -5.34 12.16
C LYS A 885 78.76 -4.70 12.41
#